data_AF-A0A9P5Q609-F1
#
_entry.id   AF-A0A9P5Q609-F1
#
_cell.length_a   1.000
_cell.length_b   1.000
_cell.length_c   1.000
_cell.angle_alpha   90.00
_cell.angle_beta   90.00
_cell.angle_gamma   90.00
#
_symmetry.space_group_name_H-M   'P 1'
#
loop_
_entity.id
_entity.type
_entity.pdbx_description
1 polymer ?
#
loop_
_entity_poly.entity_id
_entity_poly.type
_entity_poly.pdbx_seq_one_letter_code
_entity_poly.pdbx_strand_id
1 'polypeptide(L)'
;MDAEKEKSKQVPPQPSAPISDSPKRVQGNALANESTQKSTTRSPAPTSTLNGKSKETTQSPSPGNPSSKLDTFLTQLPPWISTNLRKSRSLKVWFRCWLASWVAFLILLPNASSNTLGTAGFFALLCSFFIPANLPVQLFAFSLFTLVIGLCFSWGIGVAAMRAANAVRSTSLIEAVELQIQESIKNNPVFQANPALATTTAVFSGDFLDVRASAIYGCFLGFFTFFYALFRAYRPRLVFTSIFATIGIDIFCTFGPLFPTAQYTILNSFIISIGCYAAIALVVTLFVFPETMSHSALRSVCEQLERVEKVVVMQGEVLRVIDKERGKAGIEELAPGKPLAMKLEGMKAVMVGIMKMLYGTAGMISLEFSYGKWSSDDVKDVIEPLASVVARSVALQSFPKLVWRTKEMQRQGERGDEKSVNDPTSTMTSTSTKSLNTSNDAHLLQQITSLNAQFEASHKLGIHDIFPLIDSATADLRNAIVNGVAAVRKNLDNINRHRWTKNPEVDGKLIKELDRAYDVLTAALREFTKNESDAKRMQILGPFLSLLEEKDKDGGGVRMTKAEQEGLPFRSLFIAFVLGTNLVSLSESILKTMDIVQTTIAKRKRNRLWAPKGLRKIGNMIMGRVEGGEDENAAAAVGDDQARTEEDAGNEGRGRMGTKGFKLDPDSRPPTNVVQKIMNNLHILYRWCGTPKAMFAFKYSFVSVALWLPAVVNSTGGFYYKEKGLWALIMAQTTLNIYAADQVFNIAIRLIGTFIGATVGLVAWYMGNGHGIGNPFGAAVVTALFLLPLVFLRNFTPPQVLPGVLLGCATFSLVIGYSWVDGHIAQFATPGIGWSIAWKRFTLVVIGSAASFIVMMLPPTSGRKAVRSRNASIIASLGNLYAFLMSTWIAEVPRSTSDAESDSNSDSSGLAPENPGEKGNKDPANHEAVVSGSISHTHLAPTALWLDEFRVRLLGLSEEITTLRQLTATATWEGSVRGKWPLEEYNALLVAESEMLIGLAQLGNALAHLDDEWRITFMHNTRVLNPHFITDVMTVFSLVSQSLRNGEPLHQVLPQSLVGRLMYHHYNHHYLHQAAPRDQSGQYLTVDTVSSLDYMYYATGVVAVFLVLRSVDELHKITKKLCGEVPFQGFESWRNHFESEHVQRL
;
A
#
# COMPACT_ATOMS: atom_id res chain seq x y z
N MET A 1 21.58 86.36 -17.42
CA MET A 1 21.28 85.38 -18.47
C MET A 1 20.92 84.05 -17.83
N ASP A 2 19.74 83.77 -17.31
CA ASP A 2 18.56 84.50 -16.81
C ASP A 2 17.88 83.44 -15.91
N ALA A 3 17.79 83.69 -14.59
CA ALA A 3 16.54 83.94 -13.82
C ALA A 3 15.53 82.78 -13.95
N GLU A 4 15.08 82.05 -12.91
CA GLU A 4 14.88 82.27 -11.46
C GLU A 4 15.18 80.93 -10.71
N LYS A 5 16.06 80.85 -9.69
CA LYS A 5 15.94 81.16 -8.24
C LYS A 5 14.76 80.44 -7.53
N GLU A 6 14.92 79.71 -6.42
CA GLU A 6 15.96 79.61 -5.37
C GLU A 6 15.74 78.26 -4.62
N LYS A 7 16.69 77.31 -4.55
CA LYS A 7 17.71 77.06 -3.51
C LYS A 7 17.19 77.12 -2.05
N SER A 8 17.56 76.29 -1.08
CA SER A 8 18.46 75.12 -0.91
C SER A 8 18.59 74.81 0.60
N LYS A 9 19.28 73.71 0.96
CA LYS A 9 20.03 73.44 2.22
C LYS A 9 19.23 72.90 3.43
N GLN A 10 19.80 72.17 4.41
CA GLN A 10 20.95 71.26 4.65
C GLN A 10 20.94 71.02 6.19
N VAL A 11 21.25 69.78 6.63
CA VAL A 11 21.87 69.30 7.92
C VAL A 11 22.80 70.34 8.62
N PRO A 12 23.25 70.35 9.93
CA PRO A 12 23.41 69.31 11.02
C PRO A 12 23.27 69.87 12.49
N PRO A 13 24.06 69.52 13.58
CA PRO A 13 24.45 68.28 14.31
C PRO A 13 24.08 68.26 15.86
N GLN A 14 24.64 67.29 16.63
CA GLN A 14 24.77 67.09 18.12
C GLN A 14 25.22 68.34 18.96
N PRO A 15 25.61 68.31 20.28
CA PRO A 15 25.52 67.36 21.44
C PRO A 15 25.10 68.04 22.80
N SER A 16 24.92 67.27 23.91
CA SER A 16 25.48 67.57 25.27
C SER A 16 24.82 66.75 26.42
N ALA A 17 25.63 66.00 27.16
CA ALA A 17 25.37 65.48 28.52
C ALA A 17 25.57 66.59 29.59
N PRO A 18 25.62 66.32 30.91
CA PRO A 18 24.95 65.34 31.79
C PRO A 18 24.17 66.07 32.93
N ILE A 19 23.60 65.34 33.91
CA ILE A 19 23.63 65.63 35.37
C ILE A 19 22.81 64.55 36.11
N SER A 20 23.12 64.44 37.39
CA SER A 20 23.20 63.31 38.30
C SER A 20 21.90 62.83 38.96
N ASP A 21 22.11 61.72 39.69
CA ASP A 21 21.49 61.37 40.97
C ASP A 21 20.39 60.29 40.99
N SER A 22 20.86 59.08 41.29
CA SER A 22 20.26 58.09 42.19
C SER A 22 19.82 58.70 43.55
N PRO A 23 19.11 58.01 44.47
CA PRO A 23 18.93 56.56 44.56
C PRO A 23 17.57 56.04 45.18
N LYS A 24 17.53 54.72 45.42
CA LYS A 24 16.69 53.92 46.36
C LYS A 24 15.25 53.60 45.88
N ARG A 25 14.88 52.36 45.55
CA ARG A 25 14.83 51.08 46.30
C ARG A 25 13.98 51.17 47.57
N VAL A 26 12.88 50.41 47.64
CA VAL A 26 12.65 49.30 48.60
C VAL A 26 11.25 48.67 48.42
N GLN A 27 11.31 47.34 48.40
CA GLN A 27 10.36 46.26 48.71
C GLN A 27 8.99 46.56 49.34
N GLY A 28 8.04 45.64 49.12
CA GLY A 28 7.07 45.32 50.16
C GLY A 28 5.79 44.60 49.73
N ASN A 29 5.88 43.28 49.56
CA ASN A 29 4.94 42.25 50.01
C ASN A 29 3.42 42.51 50.14
N ALA A 30 2.68 41.57 49.52
CA ALA A 30 1.74 40.63 50.15
C ALA A 30 0.23 40.93 50.22
N LEU A 31 -0.49 39.88 49.79
CA LEU A 31 -1.70 39.27 50.35
C LEU A 31 -3.06 39.97 50.21
N ALA A 32 -3.86 39.35 49.34
CA ALA A 32 -5.10 38.63 49.66
C ALA A 32 -6.40 39.38 49.97
N ASN A 33 -7.44 38.79 49.35
CA ASN A 33 -8.81 38.61 49.78
C ASN A 33 -9.91 39.60 49.36
N GLU A 34 -10.80 39.02 48.55
CA GLU A 34 -12.24 38.88 48.80
C GLU A 34 -13.20 40.05 48.52
N SER A 35 -13.89 39.89 47.39
CA SER A 35 -15.30 39.48 47.36
C SER A 35 -16.40 40.54 47.17
N THR A 36 -17.38 40.12 46.36
CA THR A 36 -18.84 40.35 46.51
C THR A 36 -19.40 41.67 45.95
N GLN A 37 -19.91 41.63 44.71
CA GLN A 37 -21.34 41.63 44.31
C GLN A 37 -22.11 42.94 44.60
N LYS A 38 -22.77 43.54 43.60
CA LYS A 38 -24.19 43.30 43.20
C LYS A 38 -24.71 44.36 42.21
N SER A 39 -25.43 43.87 41.19
CA SER A 39 -26.69 44.35 40.56
C SER A 39 -26.90 45.85 40.26
N THR A 40 -27.58 46.30 39.20
CA THR A 40 -28.93 45.91 38.76
C THR A 40 -29.30 46.69 37.47
N THR A 41 -29.96 46.04 36.49
CA THR A 41 -31.10 46.46 35.61
C THR A 41 -31.22 47.91 35.09
N ARG A 42 -31.64 48.21 33.85
CA ARG A 42 -32.89 47.80 33.16
C ARG A 42 -32.94 48.44 31.74
N SER A 43 -33.45 47.73 30.72
CA SER A 43 -33.84 48.28 29.40
C SER A 43 -35.27 48.88 29.42
N PRO A 44 -35.71 49.63 28.38
CA PRO A 44 -36.50 49.01 27.29
C PRO A 44 -36.36 49.63 25.87
N ALA A 45 -36.79 48.88 24.85
CA ALA A 45 -37.00 49.27 23.43
C ALA A 45 -38.49 49.72 23.20
N PRO A 46 -39.01 50.14 22.00
CA PRO A 46 -39.09 49.29 20.76
C PRO A 46 -39.19 49.97 19.34
N THR A 47 -39.09 49.13 18.28
CA THR A 47 -39.66 49.19 16.88
C THR A 47 -39.18 50.28 15.88
N SER A 48 -38.94 50.06 14.57
CA SER A 48 -39.27 48.96 13.62
C SER A 48 -38.42 49.00 12.31
N THR A 49 -38.17 47.79 11.76
CA THR A 49 -38.11 47.36 10.33
C THR A 49 -36.95 47.66 9.36
N LEU A 50 -36.38 46.54 8.86
CA LEU A 50 -35.94 46.17 7.50
C LEU A 50 -34.42 46.01 7.18
N ASN A 51 -34.00 44.74 7.35
CA ASN A 51 -33.11 43.90 6.52
C ASN A 51 -31.74 44.42 6.01
N GLY A 52 -30.68 43.82 6.59
CA GLY A 52 -29.94 42.79 5.85
C GLY A 52 -28.48 43.08 5.50
N LYS A 53 -27.56 42.92 6.47
CA LYS A 53 -26.18 42.38 6.34
C LYS A 53 -25.43 42.50 7.69
N SER A 54 -25.41 41.43 8.49
CA SER A 54 -24.54 41.27 9.68
C SER A 54 -23.60 40.09 9.41
N LYS A 55 -22.27 40.24 9.27
CA LYS A 55 -21.27 40.61 10.30
C LYS A 55 -21.57 39.95 11.65
N GLU A 56 -21.25 38.65 11.74
CA GLU A 56 -21.04 37.99 13.02
C GLU A 56 -19.64 38.32 13.55
N THR A 57 -19.68 38.83 14.76
CA THR A 57 -18.60 39.30 15.62
C THR A 57 -17.78 38.12 16.13
N THR A 58 -16.48 38.15 15.86
CA THR A 58 -15.49 37.26 16.44
C THR A 58 -15.45 37.43 17.96
N GLN A 59 -15.91 36.42 18.70
CA GLN A 59 -15.57 36.28 20.12
C GLN A 59 -14.09 35.90 20.23
N SER A 60 -13.38 36.64 21.08
CA SER A 60 -11.96 36.47 21.40
C SER A 60 -11.68 35.12 22.06
N PRO A 61 -10.67 34.35 21.60
CA PRO A 61 -10.13 33.24 22.37
C PRO A 61 -9.27 33.77 23.52
N SER A 62 -9.33 33.08 24.65
CA SER A 62 -8.42 33.14 25.80
C SER A 62 -6.94 33.18 25.39
N PRO A 63 -6.04 33.79 26.19
CA PRO A 63 -4.67 34.06 25.78
C PRO A 63 -3.86 32.76 25.71
N GLY A 64 -3.84 32.15 24.52
CA GLY A 64 -2.88 31.13 24.16
C GLY A 64 -1.50 31.77 23.97
N ASN A 65 -0.46 31.09 24.46
CA ASN A 65 0.94 31.43 24.22
C ASN A 65 1.17 31.94 22.78
N PRO A 66 2.00 32.98 22.58
CA PRO A 66 2.31 33.45 21.23
C PRO A 66 2.97 32.32 20.46
N SER A 67 2.21 31.69 19.55
CA SER A 67 2.77 30.73 18.61
C SER A 67 3.83 31.46 17.79
N SER A 68 5.02 30.88 17.74
CA SER A 68 6.13 31.47 17.00
C SER A 68 5.71 31.66 15.54
N LYS A 69 6.20 32.70 14.84
CA LYS A 69 5.96 32.86 13.38
C LYS A 69 6.33 31.59 12.58
N LEU A 70 7.27 30.81 13.11
CA LEU A 70 7.65 29.48 12.61
C LEU A 70 6.54 28.45 12.74
N ASP A 71 5.79 28.43 13.84
CA ASP A 71 4.67 27.50 14.01
C ASP A 71 3.52 27.81 13.07
N THR A 72 3.21 29.09 12.86
CA THR A 72 2.20 29.51 11.87
C THR A 72 2.60 29.10 10.45
N PHE A 73 3.87 29.30 10.08
CA PHE A 73 4.40 28.86 8.79
C PHE A 73 4.38 27.33 8.64
N LEU A 74 4.80 26.59 9.67
CA LEU A 74 4.79 25.12 9.68
C LEU A 74 3.38 24.54 9.60
N THR A 75 2.35 25.23 10.10
CA THR A 75 0.96 24.80 9.98
C THR A 75 0.35 25.01 8.59
N GLN A 76 0.91 25.90 7.77
CA GLN A 76 0.46 26.12 6.38
C GLN A 76 1.06 25.13 5.39
N LEU A 77 2.14 24.43 5.76
CA LEU A 77 2.79 23.45 4.91
C LEU A 77 2.03 22.11 4.89
N PRO A 78 2.11 21.36 3.78
CA PRO A 78 1.59 20.00 3.71
C PRO A 78 2.03 19.15 4.91
N PRO A 79 1.15 18.28 5.47
CA PRO A 79 1.42 17.52 6.69
C PRO A 79 2.72 16.71 6.63
N TRP A 80 3.11 16.21 5.45
CA TRP A 80 4.34 15.43 5.29
C TRP A 80 5.61 16.28 5.45
N ILE A 81 5.58 17.58 5.14
CA ILE A 81 6.72 18.49 5.31
C ILE A 81 6.83 18.88 6.79
N SER A 82 5.75 19.40 7.36
CA SER A 82 5.71 19.91 8.73
C SER A 82 6.00 18.82 9.75
N THR A 83 5.51 17.59 9.52
CA THR A 83 5.79 16.43 10.38
C THR A 83 7.27 16.03 10.32
N ASN A 84 7.88 16.01 9.14
CA ASN A 84 9.28 15.60 9.01
C ASN A 84 10.27 16.66 9.50
N LEU A 85 9.95 17.95 9.36
CA LEU A 85 10.78 19.02 9.91
C LEU A 85 10.78 19.05 11.45
N ARG A 86 9.69 18.58 12.09
CA ARG A 86 9.58 18.50 13.56
C ARG A 86 10.21 17.23 14.15
N LYS A 87 10.33 16.15 13.36
CA LYS A 87 10.84 14.86 13.84
C LYS A 87 12.36 14.84 13.90
N SER A 88 12.93 14.68 15.10
CA SER A 88 14.38 14.56 15.31
C SER A 88 15.04 13.45 14.48
N ARG A 89 14.36 12.32 14.25
CA ARG A 89 14.88 11.25 13.37
C ARG A 89 15.06 11.74 11.94
N SER A 90 14.01 12.35 11.38
CA SER A 90 14.02 12.86 10.02
C SER A 90 15.12 13.91 9.86
N LEU A 91 15.34 14.77 10.86
CA LEU A 91 16.45 15.73 10.86
C LEU A 91 17.83 15.05 10.91
N LYS A 92 18.02 14.00 11.73
CA LYS A 92 19.28 13.23 11.79
C LYS A 92 19.59 12.53 10.47
N VAL A 93 18.58 11.88 9.87
CA VAL A 93 18.70 11.22 8.56
C VAL A 93 18.96 12.24 7.47
N TRP A 94 18.25 13.38 7.49
CA TRP A 94 18.42 14.46 6.53
C TRP A 94 19.84 15.03 6.58
N PHE A 95 20.35 15.33 7.77
CA PHE A 95 21.72 15.80 7.96
C PHE A 95 22.75 14.77 7.48
N ARG A 96 22.55 13.49 7.79
CA ARG A 96 23.43 12.39 7.35
C ARG A 96 23.50 12.30 5.83
N CYS A 97 22.36 12.34 5.15
CA CYS A 97 22.31 12.33 3.68
C CYS A 97 22.92 13.60 3.08
N TRP A 98 22.61 14.77 3.65
CA TRP A 98 23.17 16.04 3.20
C TRP A 98 24.70 16.05 3.30
N LEU A 99 25.25 15.57 4.42
CA LEU A 99 26.69 15.49 4.63
C LEU A 99 27.34 14.54 3.61
N ALA A 100 26.75 13.36 3.38
CA ALA A 100 27.26 12.41 2.38
C ALA A 100 27.26 13.01 0.96
N SER A 101 26.17 13.66 0.54
CA SER A 101 26.06 14.34 -0.75
C SER A 101 27.04 15.51 -0.88
N TRP A 102 27.20 16.30 0.18
CA TRP A 102 28.11 17.45 0.17
C TRP A 102 29.57 17.01 0.06
N VAL A 103 30.00 16.02 0.86
CA VAL A 103 31.36 15.45 0.78
C VAL A 103 31.60 14.80 -0.59
N ALA A 104 30.59 14.12 -1.16
CA ALA A 104 30.69 13.56 -2.51
C ALA A 104 30.85 14.63 -3.61
N PHE A 105 30.37 15.85 -3.38
CA PHE A 105 30.67 16.98 -4.25
C PHE A 105 32.05 17.59 -3.97
N LEU A 106 32.45 17.72 -2.70
CA LEU A 106 33.74 18.30 -2.32
C LEU A 106 34.93 17.55 -2.93
N ILE A 107 34.85 16.23 -3.06
CA ILE A 107 35.93 15.44 -3.70
C ILE A 107 36.12 15.78 -5.19
N LEU A 108 35.16 16.43 -5.85
CA LEU A 108 35.27 16.86 -7.24
C LEU A 108 36.09 18.15 -7.40
N LEU A 109 36.20 18.96 -6.34
CA LEU A 109 36.76 20.31 -6.42
C LEU A 109 38.29 20.34 -6.51
N PRO A 110 39.07 19.57 -5.73
CA PRO A 110 40.52 19.56 -5.85
C PRO A 110 40.98 18.96 -7.19
N ASN A 111 41.98 19.58 -7.84
CA ASN A 111 42.50 19.09 -9.12
C ASN A 111 43.05 17.66 -9.05
N ALA A 112 43.73 17.30 -7.94
CA ALA A 112 44.29 15.96 -7.77
C ALA A 112 43.21 14.86 -7.75
N SER A 113 42.11 15.10 -7.03
CA SER A 113 40.99 14.16 -6.98
C SER A 113 40.16 14.20 -8.26
N SER A 114 39.93 15.38 -8.84
CA SER A 114 39.23 15.54 -10.12
C SER A 114 39.91 14.78 -11.26
N ASN A 115 41.24 14.85 -11.36
CA ASN A 115 42.02 14.09 -12.34
C ASN A 115 41.93 12.57 -12.11
N THR A 116 41.83 12.12 -10.86
CA THR A 116 41.70 10.69 -10.52
C THR A 116 40.28 10.17 -10.81
N LEU A 117 39.27 10.96 -10.47
CA LEU A 117 37.87 10.67 -10.76
C LEU A 117 37.60 10.65 -12.27
N GLY A 118 38.31 11.50 -13.03
CA GLY A 118 38.20 11.61 -14.47
C GLY A 118 36.91 12.30 -14.92
N THR A 119 36.55 12.10 -16.19
CA THR A 119 35.41 12.78 -16.83
C THR A 119 34.05 12.42 -16.23
N ALA A 120 33.96 11.35 -15.44
CA ALA A 120 32.75 10.91 -14.75
C ALA A 120 32.71 11.29 -13.26
N GLY A 121 33.60 12.16 -12.75
CA GLY A 121 33.69 12.47 -11.31
C GLY A 121 32.40 12.99 -10.66
N PHE A 122 31.54 13.66 -11.43
CA PHE A 122 30.22 14.09 -10.96
C PHE A 122 29.28 12.93 -10.58
N PHE A 123 29.56 11.70 -11.01
CA PHE A 123 28.78 10.51 -10.64
C PHE A 123 28.80 10.26 -9.13
N ALA A 124 29.83 10.69 -8.41
CA ALA A 124 29.86 10.57 -6.95
C ALA A 124 28.68 11.31 -6.30
N LEU A 125 28.41 12.56 -6.73
CA LEU A 125 27.26 13.33 -6.27
C LEU A 125 25.94 12.73 -6.78
N LEU A 126 25.89 12.32 -8.05
CA LEU A 126 24.68 11.73 -8.63
C LEU A 126 24.24 10.45 -7.88
N CYS A 127 25.18 9.57 -7.55
CA CYS A 127 24.91 8.35 -6.79
C CYS A 127 24.35 8.63 -5.39
N SER A 128 24.67 9.78 -4.79
CA SER A 128 24.11 10.19 -3.51
C SER A 128 22.60 10.44 -3.54
N PHE A 129 22.05 10.80 -4.70
CA PHE A 129 20.61 10.92 -4.88
C PHE A 129 19.95 9.59 -5.23
N PHE A 130 20.61 8.72 -5.98
CA PHE A 130 20.10 7.38 -6.30
C PHE A 130 20.01 6.50 -5.04
N ILE A 131 21.13 6.36 -4.31
CA ILE A 131 21.18 5.61 -3.05
C ILE A 131 21.72 6.54 -1.96
N PRO A 132 20.89 7.34 -1.30
CA PRO A 132 21.33 8.18 -0.21
C PRO A 132 21.70 7.33 1.01
N ALA A 133 22.47 7.92 1.90
CA ALA A 133 22.73 7.36 3.22
C ALA A 133 21.48 7.47 4.14
N ASN A 134 20.27 7.10 3.71
CA ASN A 134 19.05 7.17 4.53
C ASN A 134 18.64 5.82 5.16
N LEU A 135 19.19 4.72 4.65
CA LEU A 135 18.89 3.36 5.11
C LEU A 135 19.72 2.94 6.35
N PRO A 136 19.28 1.92 7.10
CA PRO A 136 20.12 1.23 8.07
C PRO A 136 21.38 0.65 7.41
N VAL A 137 22.47 0.54 8.19
CA VAL A 137 23.82 0.22 7.68
C VAL A 137 23.85 -1.00 6.77
N GLN A 138 23.27 -2.12 7.21
CA GLN A 138 23.35 -3.39 6.48
C GLN A 138 22.53 -3.38 5.18
N LEU A 139 21.37 -2.72 5.18
CA LEU A 139 20.55 -2.55 3.98
C LEU A 139 21.23 -1.64 2.98
N PHE A 140 21.81 -0.54 3.47
CA PHE A 140 22.60 0.35 2.65
C PHE A 140 23.80 -0.37 2.01
N ALA A 141 24.53 -1.18 2.79
CA ALA A 141 25.63 -1.99 2.28
C ALA A 141 25.17 -3.02 1.23
N PHE A 142 24.01 -3.65 1.42
CA PHE A 142 23.43 -4.56 0.44
C PHE A 142 23.03 -3.84 -0.86
N SER A 143 22.40 -2.66 -0.78
CA SER A 143 22.08 -1.82 -1.94
C SER A 143 23.34 -1.36 -2.69
N LEU A 144 24.42 -1.03 -1.99
CA LEU A 144 25.70 -0.71 -2.64
C LEU A 144 26.33 -1.95 -3.29
N PHE A 145 26.28 -3.10 -2.64
CA PHE A 145 26.85 -4.34 -3.19
C PHE A 145 26.12 -4.80 -4.46
N THR A 146 24.80 -4.72 -4.48
CA THR A 146 23.99 -5.03 -5.67
C THR A 146 24.27 -4.07 -6.83
N LEU A 147 24.49 -2.78 -6.57
CA LEU A 147 24.97 -1.81 -7.56
C LEU A 147 26.28 -2.27 -8.20
N VAL A 148 27.28 -2.57 -7.37
CA VAL A 148 28.63 -2.94 -7.82
C VAL A 148 28.59 -4.25 -8.60
N ILE A 149 27.79 -5.24 -8.16
CA ILE A 149 27.59 -6.48 -8.91
C ILE A 149 27.02 -6.20 -10.29
N GLY A 150 26.00 -5.35 -10.40
CA GLY A 150 25.39 -4.99 -11.69
C GLY A 150 26.43 -4.42 -12.66
N LEU A 151 27.27 -3.50 -12.18
CA LEU A 151 28.36 -2.93 -12.97
C LEU A 151 29.44 -3.96 -13.33
N CYS A 152 29.87 -4.81 -12.40
CA CYS A 152 30.84 -5.86 -12.67
C CYS A 152 30.33 -6.87 -13.71
N PHE A 153 29.04 -7.21 -13.67
CA PHE A 153 28.43 -8.10 -14.66
C PHE A 153 28.40 -7.45 -16.04
N SER A 154 28.01 -6.18 -16.12
CA SER A 154 28.06 -5.41 -17.37
C SER A 154 29.48 -5.22 -17.91
N TRP A 155 30.47 -5.05 -17.02
CA TRP A 155 31.88 -4.96 -17.39
C TRP A 155 32.38 -6.26 -18.02
N GLY A 156 32.10 -7.41 -17.40
CA GLY A 156 32.48 -8.72 -17.96
C GLY A 156 31.88 -8.97 -19.34
N ILE A 157 30.62 -8.59 -19.53
CA ILE A 157 29.93 -8.68 -20.83
C ILE A 157 30.50 -7.69 -21.85
N GLY A 158 30.76 -6.44 -21.43
CA GLY A 158 31.35 -5.41 -22.28
C GLY A 158 32.76 -5.77 -22.76
N VAL A 159 33.57 -6.39 -21.89
CA VAL A 159 34.88 -6.96 -22.25
C VAL A 159 34.75 -8.07 -23.28
N ALA A 160 33.76 -8.97 -23.12
CA ALA A 160 33.48 -10.01 -24.09
C ALA A 160 33.05 -9.43 -25.45
N ALA A 161 32.17 -8.42 -25.45
CA ALA A 161 31.75 -7.71 -26.66
C ALA A 161 32.95 -7.06 -27.37
N MET A 162 33.82 -6.38 -26.63
CA MET A 162 35.01 -5.71 -27.18
C MET A 162 36.02 -6.71 -27.76
N ARG A 163 36.26 -7.83 -27.07
CA ARG A 163 37.13 -8.89 -27.58
C ARG A 163 36.59 -9.51 -28.87
N ALA A 164 35.29 -9.79 -28.93
CA ALA A 164 34.65 -10.31 -30.13
C ALA A 164 34.70 -9.28 -31.28
N ALA A 165 34.42 -8.01 -31.00
CA ALA A 165 34.46 -6.93 -31.98
C ALA A 165 35.86 -6.72 -32.59
N ASN A 166 36.90 -6.75 -31.75
CA ASN A 166 38.28 -6.58 -32.20
C ASN A 166 38.79 -7.77 -33.04
N ALA A 167 38.25 -8.98 -32.83
CA ALA A 167 38.62 -10.14 -33.63
C ALA A 167 38.12 -10.06 -35.09
N VAL A 168 37.08 -9.25 -35.36
CA VAL A 168 36.44 -9.15 -36.69
C VAL A 168 36.73 -7.79 -37.36
N ARG A 169 37.38 -6.87 -36.64
CA ARG A 169 37.72 -5.52 -37.11
C ARG A 169 38.70 -5.57 -38.30
N SER A 170 38.50 -4.69 -39.29
CA SER A 170 39.41 -4.53 -40.43
C SER A 170 40.76 -3.97 -39.99
N THR A 171 41.84 -4.71 -40.24
CA THR A 171 43.19 -4.16 -40.16
C THR A 171 43.42 -3.07 -41.22
N SER A 172 42.90 -3.25 -42.44
CA SER A 172 43.05 -2.29 -43.55
C SER A 172 42.40 -0.92 -43.28
N LEU A 173 41.29 -0.89 -42.54
CA LEU A 173 40.62 0.36 -42.14
C LEU A 173 41.47 1.11 -41.12
N ILE A 174 42.04 0.39 -40.14
CA ILE A 174 42.92 0.99 -39.12
C ILE A 174 44.14 1.61 -39.80
N GLU A 175 44.80 0.87 -40.69
CA GLU A 175 45.97 1.36 -41.45
C GLU A 175 45.61 2.58 -42.31
N ALA A 176 44.45 2.57 -42.98
CA ALA A 176 43.99 3.71 -43.79
C ALA A 176 43.75 4.97 -42.95
N VAL A 177 43.12 4.83 -41.78
CA VAL A 177 42.85 5.96 -40.87
C VAL A 177 44.16 6.44 -40.22
N GLU A 178 45.09 5.55 -39.89
CA GLU A 178 46.42 5.93 -39.38
C GLU A 178 47.21 6.77 -40.39
N LEU A 179 47.15 6.43 -41.69
CA LEU A 179 47.74 7.25 -42.76
C LEU A 179 47.08 8.64 -42.84
N GLN A 180 45.74 8.70 -42.77
CA GLN A 180 45.01 9.98 -42.74
C GLN A 180 45.40 10.84 -41.53
N ILE A 181 45.59 10.22 -40.37
CA ILE A 181 46.07 10.92 -39.16
C ILE A 181 47.48 11.48 -39.41
N GLN A 182 48.40 10.69 -39.97
CA GLN A 182 49.75 11.16 -40.28
C GLN A 182 49.77 12.33 -41.28
N GLU A 183 48.90 12.31 -42.28
CA GLU A 183 48.72 13.44 -43.21
C GLU A 183 48.13 14.66 -42.50
N SER A 184 47.13 14.47 -41.64
CA SER A 184 46.54 15.57 -40.86
C SER A 184 47.55 16.22 -39.92
N ILE A 185 48.48 15.44 -39.34
CA ILE A 185 49.58 15.93 -38.53
C ILE A 185 50.53 16.75 -39.40
N LYS A 186 50.89 16.29 -40.61
CA LYS A 186 51.75 17.04 -41.53
C LYS A 186 51.11 18.37 -41.96
N ASN A 187 49.80 18.40 -42.16
CA ASN A 187 49.10 19.56 -42.72
C ASN A 187 48.63 20.59 -41.68
N ASN A 188 48.48 20.20 -40.40
CA ASN A 188 47.97 21.08 -39.36
C ASN A 188 49.02 21.39 -38.28
N PRO A 189 49.47 22.65 -38.13
CA PRO A 189 50.50 23.02 -37.15
C PRO A 189 50.08 22.73 -35.69
N VAL A 190 48.78 22.69 -35.39
CA VAL A 190 48.26 22.32 -34.06
C VAL A 190 48.49 20.83 -33.75
N PHE A 191 48.33 19.97 -34.76
CA PHE A 191 48.56 18.53 -34.61
C PHE A 191 50.04 18.16 -34.63
N GLN A 192 50.90 18.98 -35.25
CA GLN A 192 52.36 18.84 -35.12
C GLN A 192 52.84 19.09 -33.69
N ALA A 193 52.26 20.09 -33.02
CA ALA A 193 52.61 20.43 -31.64
C ALA A 193 52.15 19.37 -30.63
N ASN A 194 51.06 18.65 -30.90
CA ASN A 194 50.59 17.55 -30.06
C ASN A 194 49.94 16.43 -30.90
N PRO A 195 50.73 15.43 -31.35
CA PRO A 195 50.25 14.32 -32.16
C PRO A 195 49.13 13.50 -31.51
N ALA A 196 49.08 13.44 -30.17
CA ALA A 196 48.04 12.70 -29.45
C ALA A 196 46.64 13.31 -29.61
N LEU A 197 46.54 14.63 -29.86
CA LEU A 197 45.27 15.28 -30.15
C LEU A 197 44.68 14.84 -31.49
N ALA A 198 45.51 14.60 -32.50
CA ALA A 198 45.05 14.12 -33.81
C ALA A 198 44.43 12.71 -33.69
N THR A 199 45.10 11.80 -32.97
CA THR A 199 44.58 10.45 -32.70
C THR A 199 43.29 10.49 -31.86
N THR A 200 43.25 11.32 -30.81
CA THR A 200 42.06 11.47 -29.97
C THR A 200 40.88 12.05 -30.76
N THR A 201 41.17 12.97 -31.68
CA THR A 201 40.16 13.57 -32.57
C THR A 201 39.55 12.53 -33.49
N ALA A 202 40.38 11.72 -34.16
CA ALA A 202 39.92 10.67 -35.07
C ALA A 202 39.11 9.57 -34.35
N VAL A 203 39.45 9.24 -33.10
CA VAL A 203 38.68 8.29 -32.28
C VAL A 203 37.27 8.81 -32.01
N PHE A 204 37.15 10.05 -31.53
CA PHE A 204 35.86 10.59 -31.10
C PHE A 204 35.06 11.28 -32.22
N SER A 205 35.65 11.55 -33.39
CA SER A 205 34.91 11.89 -34.61
C SER A 205 34.22 10.66 -35.22
N GLY A 206 34.71 9.46 -34.91
CA GLY A 206 34.17 8.19 -35.37
C GLY A 206 34.92 7.59 -36.57
N ASP A 207 36.10 8.10 -36.93
CA ASP A 207 36.83 7.68 -38.14
C ASP A 207 37.24 6.19 -38.09
N PHE A 208 37.41 5.65 -36.87
CA PHE A 208 37.71 4.24 -36.63
C PHE A 208 36.49 3.31 -36.55
N LEU A 209 35.27 3.78 -36.85
CA LEU A 209 34.07 2.94 -36.80
C LEU A 209 34.07 1.91 -37.96
N ASP A 210 34.13 0.64 -37.59
CA ASP A 210 33.94 -0.49 -38.51
C ASP A 210 32.52 -1.04 -38.37
N VAL A 211 31.85 -1.28 -39.49
CA VAL A 211 30.50 -1.87 -39.55
C VAL A 211 30.48 -3.25 -38.88
N ARG A 212 31.52 -4.06 -39.06
CA ARG A 212 31.61 -5.42 -38.50
C ARG A 212 31.71 -5.41 -36.97
N ALA A 213 32.62 -4.57 -36.46
CA ALA A 213 32.80 -4.39 -35.01
C ALA A 213 31.54 -3.80 -34.39
N SER A 214 30.94 -2.80 -35.03
CA SER A 214 29.71 -2.15 -34.58
C SER A 214 28.53 -3.12 -34.53
N ALA A 215 28.36 -3.98 -35.53
CA ALA A 215 27.31 -5.01 -35.53
C ALA A 215 27.40 -5.95 -34.32
N ILE A 216 28.62 -6.34 -33.92
CA ILE A 216 28.84 -7.18 -32.73
C ILE A 216 28.39 -6.43 -31.46
N TYR A 217 28.78 -5.18 -31.28
CA TYR A 217 28.31 -4.37 -30.15
C TYR A 217 26.78 -4.19 -30.14
N GLY A 218 26.16 -4.03 -31.30
CA GLY A 218 24.70 -3.94 -31.45
C GLY A 218 23.99 -5.24 -31.03
N CYS A 219 24.51 -6.40 -31.42
CA CYS A 219 23.99 -7.70 -31.00
C CYS A 219 24.09 -7.89 -29.48
N PHE A 220 25.22 -7.54 -28.88
CA PHE A 220 25.40 -7.60 -27.42
C PHE A 220 24.46 -6.63 -26.70
N LEU A 221 24.36 -5.38 -27.17
CA LEU A 221 23.45 -4.40 -26.60
C LEU A 221 22.00 -4.90 -26.65
N GLY A 222 21.51 -5.33 -27.81
CA GLY A 222 20.14 -5.82 -27.98
C GLY A 222 19.83 -7.04 -27.11
N PHE A 223 20.72 -8.04 -27.10
CA PHE A 223 20.51 -9.27 -26.34
C PHE A 223 20.53 -9.05 -24.81
N PHE A 224 21.52 -8.32 -24.30
CA PHE A 224 21.65 -8.11 -22.86
C PHE A 224 20.67 -7.08 -22.31
N THR A 225 20.32 -6.03 -23.07
CA THR A 225 19.22 -5.12 -22.67
C THR A 225 17.88 -5.85 -22.62
N PHE A 226 17.61 -6.78 -23.54
CA PHE A 226 16.44 -7.66 -23.47
C PHE A 226 16.44 -8.51 -22.20
N PHE A 227 17.57 -9.16 -21.90
CA PHE A 227 17.71 -10.00 -20.70
C PHE A 227 17.57 -9.19 -19.39
N TYR A 228 18.16 -8.00 -19.32
CA TYR A 228 18.01 -7.11 -18.16
C TYR A 228 16.58 -6.57 -18.01
N ALA A 229 15.89 -6.31 -19.12
CA ALA A 229 14.48 -5.95 -19.10
C ALA A 229 13.58 -7.10 -18.61
N LEU A 230 13.93 -8.36 -18.93
CA LEU A 230 13.25 -9.53 -18.35
C LEU A 230 13.50 -9.64 -16.85
N PHE A 231 14.73 -9.44 -16.38
CA PHE A 231 15.00 -9.40 -14.94
C PHE A 231 14.19 -8.30 -14.26
N ARG A 232 14.13 -7.12 -14.88
CA ARG A 232 13.31 -6.01 -14.41
C ARG A 232 11.84 -6.45 -14.28
N ALA A 233 11.23 -6.99 -15.34
CA ALA A 233 9.80 -7.32 -15.36
C ALA A 233 9.38 -8.55 -14.51
N TYR A 234 10.27 -9.54 -14.33
CA TYR A 234 9.95 -10.79 -13.65
C TYR A 234 10.56 -10.91 -12.24
N ARG A 235 11.57 -10.12 -11.89
CA ARG A 235 12.28 -10.17 -10.61
C ARG A 235 12.43 -8.77 -10.00
N PRO A 236 11.37 -8.23 -9.38
CA PRO A 236 11.37 -6.87 -8.80
C PRO A 236 12.54 -6.59 -7.84
N ARG A 237 13.02 -7.60 -7.11
CA ARG A 237 14.16 -7.52 -6.18
C ARG A 237 15.51 -7.20 -6.85
N LEU A 238 15.65 -7.50 -8.14
CA LEU A 238 16.89 -7.30 -8.89
C LEU A 238 16.77 -6.17 -9.91
N VAL A 239 15.66 -5.41 -9.89
CA VAL A 239 15.45 -4.24 -10.76
C VAL A 239 16.60 -3.26 -10.61
N PHE A 240 17.04 -3.01 -9.39
CA PHE A 240 18.14 -2.09 -9.14
C PHE A 240 19.45 -2.58 -9.78
N THR A 241 19.82 -3.85 -9.59
CA THR A 241 20.97 -4.48 -10.23
C THR A 241 20.88 -4.41 -11.76
N SER A 242 19.69 -4.66 -12.33
CA SER A 242 19.52 -4.66 -13.78
C SER A 242 19.61 -3.26 -14.39
N ILE A 243 19.19 -2.21 -13.69
CA ILE A 243 19.34 -0.82 -14.14
C ILE A 243 20.82 -0.45 -14.25
N PHE A 244 21.62 -0.69 -13.23
CA PHE A 244 23.06 -0.38 -13.28
C PHE A 244 23.82 -1.28 -14.25
N ALA A 245 23.41 -2.54 -14.39
CA ALA A 245 23.94 -3.41 -15.44
C ALA A 245 23.61 -2.89 -16.84
N THR A 246 22.41 -2.32 -17.04
CA THR A 246 22.02 -1.71 -18.32
C THR A 246 22.86 -0.46 -18.62
N ILE A 247 23.03 0.44 -17.65
CA ILE A 247 23.86 1.64 -17.82
C ILE A 247 25.30 1.25 -18.20
N GLY A 248 25.86 0.22 -17.55
CA GLY A 248 27.20 -0.25 -17.86
C GLY A 248 27.34 -0.83 -19.26
N ILE A 249 26.37 -1.62 -19.74
CA ILE A 249 26.40 -2.14 -21.13
C ILE A 249 26.17 -1.04 -22.16
N ASP A 250 25.32 -0.04 -21.87
CA ASP A 250 25.12 1.12 -22.74
C ASP A 250 26.44 1.88 -22.94
N ILE A 251 27.17 2.16 -21.86
CA ILE A 251 28.48 2.83 -21.91
C ILE A 251 29.46 2.02 -22.76
N PHE A 252 29.57 0.71 -22.51
CA PHE A 252 30.51 -0.16 -23.23
C PHE A 252 30.17 -0.27 -24.72
N CYS A 253 28.91 -0.55 -25.06
CA CYS A 253 28.50 -0.71 -26.46
C CYS A 253 28.44 0.61 -27.23
N THR A 254 28.33 1.76 -26.54
CA THR A 254 28.34 3.09 -27.18
C THR A 254 29.76 3.58 -27.45
N PHE A 255 30.66 3.50 -26.47
CA PHE A 255 32.02 4.02 -26.62
C PHE A 255 33.02 2.99 -27.15
N GLY A 256 32.79 1.70 -26.87
CA GLY A 256 33.66 0.61 -27.33
C GLY A 256 33.91 0.55 -28.85
N PRO A 257 32.92 0.79 -29.73
CA PRO A 257 33.12 0.82 -31.18
C PRO A 257 34.14 1.87 -31.65
N LEU A 258 34.25 3.00 -30.95
CA LEU A 258 35.11 4.13 -31.33
C LEU A 258 36.60 3.80 -31.20
N PHE A 259 36.97 2.89 -30.29
CA PHE A 259 38.37 2.59 -30.03
C PHE A 259 38.92 1.53 -31.01
N PRO A 260 40.04 1.80 -31.71
CA PRO A 260 40.67 0.84 -32.62
C PRO A 260 41.33 -0.33 -31.90
N THR A 261 41.71 -0.14 -30.63
CA THR A 261 42.38 -1.15 -29.79
C THR A 261 41.54 -1.49 -28.56
N ALA A 262 41.81 -2.66 -27.97
CA ALA A 262 41.05 -3.13 -26.81
C ALA A 262 41.30 -2.27 -25.55
N GLN A 263 40.28 -1.52 -25.14
CA GLN A 263 40.24 -0.76 -23.89
C GLN A 263 39.25 -1.39 -22.91
N TYR A 264 39.73 -2.36 -22.13
CA TYR A 264 38.88 -3.08 -21.17
C TYR A 264 38.50 -2.27 -19.93
N THR A 265 39.03 -1.04 -19.78
CA THR A 265 38.89 -0.17 -18.61
C THR A 265 37.99 1.04 -18.84
N ILE A 266 37.15 1.05 -19.88
CA ILE A 266 36.23 2.18 -20.20
C ILE A 266 35.38 2.59 -18.98
N LEU A 267 34.94 1.64 -18.16
CA LEU A 267 34.09 1.89 -17.00
C LEU A 267 34.86 2.35 -15.74
N ASN A 268 36.19 2.45 -15.80
CA ASN A 268 37.03 2.71 -14.63
C ASN A 268 36.69 4.05 -13.94
N SER A 269 36.53 5.14 -14.70
CA SER A 269 36.17 6.47 -14.16
C SER A 269 34.80 6.45 -13.44
N PHE A 270 33.85 5.65 -13.92
CA PHE A 270 32.55 5.47 -13.27
C PHE A 270 32.68 4.65 -11.98
N ILE A 271 33.39 3.51 -12.03
CA ILE A 271 33.58 2.64 -10.85
C ILE A 271 34.35 3.37 -9.74
N ILE A 272 35.38 4.15 -10.08
CA ILE A 272 36.12 4.97 -9.11
C ILE A 272 35.18 5.98 -8.44
N SER A 273 34.41 6.73 -9.22
CA SER A 273 33.48 7.75 -8.70
C SER A 273 32.42 7.13 -7.78
N ILE A 274 31.87 5.99 -8.17
CA ILE A 274 30.89 5.23 -7.39
C ILE A 274 31.53 4.65 -6.13
N GLY A 275 32.75 4.12 -6.23
CA GLY A 275 33.52 3.59 -5.11
C GLY A 275 33.84 4.67 -4.07
N CYS A 276 34.21 5.88 -4.51
CA CYS A 276 34.41 7.03 -3.62
C CYS A 276 33.12 7.39 -2.88
N TYR A 277 32.00 7.49 -3.58
CA TYR A 277 30.70 7.73 -2.93
C TYR A 277 30.33 6.61 -1.96
N ALA A 278 30.47 5.34 -2.36
CA ALA A 278 30.19 4.19 -1.53
C ALA A 278 31.00 4.23 -0.22
N ALA A 279 32.29 4.57 -0.30
CA ALA A 279 33.16 4.74 0.86
C ALA A 279 32.68 5.89 1.77
N ILE A 280 32.43 7.09 1.20
CA ILE A 280 31.93 8.25 1.95
C ILE A 280 30.62 7.91 2.66
N ALA A 281 29.67 7.34 1.93
CA ALA A 281 28.35 7.04 2.45
C ALA A 281 28.38 5.94 3.51
N LEU A 282 29.25 4.93 3.37
CA LEU A 282 29.45 3.90 4.39
C LEU A 282 30.07 4.49 5.67
N VAL A 283 31.08 5.35 5.55
CA VAL A 283 31.65 6.09 6.70
C VAL A 283 30.60 6.93 7.38
N VAL A 284 29.86 7.76 6.64
CA VAL A 284 28.81 8.62 7.19
C VAL A 284 27.69 7.78 7.84
N THR A 285 27.30 6.65 7.25
CA THR A 285 26.26 5.76 7.82
C THR A 285 26.73 5.04 9.09
N LEU A 286 28.03 4.73 9.21
CA LEU A 286 28.61 4.10 10.41
C LEU A 286 28.87 5.09 11.56
N PHE A 287 29.33 6.30 11.25
CA PHE A 287 29.80 7.24 12.28
C PHE A 287 28.81 8.37 12.60
N VAL A 288 27.93 8.73 11.66
CA VAL A 288 26.96 9.82 11.86
C VAL A 288 25.57 9.22 12.09
N PHE A 289 25.15 9.15 13.35
CA PHE A 289 23.88 8.54 13.77
C PHE A 289 23.65 7.13 13.18
N PRO A 290 24.48 6.13 13.54
CA PRO A 290 24.30 4.77 13.06
C PRO A 290 22.97 4.17 13.51
N GLU A 291 22.28 3.52 12.58
CA GLU A 291 21.02 2.81 12.84
C GLU A 291 21.15 1.38 12.28
N THR A 292 20.95 0.38 13.14
CA THR A 292 20.88 -1.03 12.73
C THR A 292 19.46 -1.38 12.27
N MET A 293 19.29 -2.42 11.46
CA MET A 293 17.98 -2.93 11.05
C MET A 293 17.12 -3.32 12.24
N SER A 294 17.66 -4.03 13.24
CA SER A 294 16.90 -4.41 14.43
C SER A 294 16.38 -3.17 15.18
N HIS A 295 17.19 -2.11 15.26
CA HIS A 295 16.77 -0.84 15.87
C HIS A 295 15.65 -0.17 15.05
N SER A 296 15.81 -0.09 13.74
CA SER A 296 14.81 0.49 12.83
C SER A 296 13.50 -0.32 12.86
N ALA A 297 13.58 -1.65 12.82
CA ALA A 297 12.43 -2.55 12.85
C ALA A 297 11.65 -2.44 14.16
N LEU A 298 12.33 -2.49 15.30
CA LEU A 298 11.68 -2.38 16.61
C LEU A 298 11.09 -0.97 16.84
N ARG A 299 11.68 0.07 16.24
CA ARG A 299 11.08 1.40 16.18
C ARG A 299 9.82 1.42 15.33
N SER A 300 9.83 0.81 14.15
CA SER A 300 8.65 0.68 13.29
C SER A 300 7.53 -0.10 13.98
N VAL A 301 7.85 -1.13 14.76
CA VAL A 301 6.91 -1.83 15.66
C VAL A 301 6.31 -0.85 16.67
N CYS A 302 7.13 -0.04 17.36
CA CYS A 302 6.64 0.96 18.32
C CYS A 302 5.72 2.01 17.66
N GLU A 303 6.07 2.50 16.47
CA GLU A 303 5.23 3.44 15.73
C GLU A 303 3.93 2.77 15.25
N GLN A 304 3.94 1.47 14.93
CA GLN A 304 2.71 0.73 14.62
C GLN A 304 1.79 0.59 15.83
N LEU A 305 2.34 0.27 16.99
CA LEU A 305 1.58 0.23 18.25
C LEU A 305 0.96 1.60 18.58
N GLU A 306 1.67 2.70 18.33
CA GLU A 306 1.11 4.06 18.47
C GLU A 306 -0.07 4.31 17.50
N ARG A 307 -0.06 3.72 16.31
CA ARG A 307 -1.19 3.82 15.37
C ARG A 307 -2.38 2.98 15.84
N VAL A 308 -2.14 1.78 16.38
CA VAL A 308 -3.19 0.95 17.00
C VAL A 308 -3.87 1.73 18.14
N GLU A 309 -3.09 2.38 19.01
CA GLU A 309 -3.59 3.25 20.07
C GLU A 309 -4.54 4.33 19.51
N LYS A 310 -4.11 5.04 18.46
CA LYS A 310 -4.91 6.08 17.80
C LYS A 310 -6.19 5.53 17.17
N VAL A 311 -6.17 4.35 16.56
CA VAL A 311 -7.36 3.71 15.97
C VAL A 311 -8.40 3.40 17.05
N VAL A 312 -7.97 2.90 18.21
CA VAL A 312 -8.87 2.58 19.34
C VAL A 312 -9.44 3.85 19.95
N VAL A 313 -8.61 4.88 20.16
CA VAL A 313 -9.08 6.20 20.64
C VAL A 313 -10.08 6.83 19.66
N MET A 314 -9.85 6.69 18.35
CA MET A 314 -10.79 7.17 17.33
C MET A 314 -12.13 6.45 17.37
N GLN A 315 -12.23 5.21 17.87
CA GLN A 315 -13.55 4.61 18.09
C GLN A 315 -14.36 5.41 19.11
N GLY A 316 -13.71 6.00 20.12
CA GLY A 316 -14.37 6.95 21.04
C GLY A 316 -14.80 8.24 20.37
N GLU A 317 -14.00 8.79 19.45
CA GLU A 317 -14.42 9.93 18.62
C GLU A 317 -15.66 9.56 17.78
N VAL A 318 -15.67 8.39 17.14
CA VAL A 318 -16.81 7.89 16.34
C VAL A 318 -18.08 7.77 17.19
N LEU A 319 -18.01 7.18 18.39
CA LEU A 319 -19.20 7.05 19.26
C LEU A 319 -19.72 8.43 19.73
N ARG A 320 -18.83 9.40 19.97
CA ARG A 320 -19.19 10.74 20.47
C ARG A 320 -19.74 11.69 19.40
N VAL A 321 -19.26 11.60 18.16
CA VAL A 321 -19.76 12.42 17.03
C VAL A 321 -21.25 12.16 16.73
N ILE A 322 -21.76 11.01 17.18
CA ILE A 322 -23.12 10.56 16.91
C ILE A 322 -24.10 10.97 18.03
N ASP A 323 -23.57 11.41 19.18
CA ASP A 323 -24.36 11.88 20.32
C ASP A 323 -24.81 13.35 20.15
N LYS A 324 -26.06 13.64 20.48
CA LYS A 324 -26.93 14.61 19.77
C LYS A 324 -26.81 16.07 20.20
N GLU A 325 -25.82 16.48 21.00
CA GLU A 325 -25.85 17.81 21.65
C GLU A 325 -24.87 18.89 21.18
N ARG A 326 -23.99 18.65 20.19
CA ARG A 326 -23.14 19.73 19.66
C ARG A 326 -22.98 19.72 18.15
N GLY A 327 -23.90 20.40 17.47
CA GLY A 327 -23.61 21.10 16.21
C GLY A 327 -23.44 20.24 14.95
N LYS A 328 -24.56 20.00 14.26
CA LYS A 328 -24.69 19.88 12.79
C LYS A 328 -23.98 18.78 12.00
N ALA A 329 -23.21 17.85 12.58
CA ALA A 329 -22.49 16.86 11.75
C ALA A 329 -23.06 15.42 11.81
N GLY A 330 -23.51 14.92 12.96
CA GLY A 330 -24.18 13.61 13.11
C GLY A 330 -23.46 12.43 12.44
N ILE A 331 -24.21 11.34 12.13
CA ILE A 331 -23.69 10.17 11.37
C ILE A 331 -23.10 10.58 9.99
N GLU A 332 -23.36 11.79 9.50
CA GLU A 332 -22.85 12.25 8.19
C GLU A 332 -21.35 12.45 8.14
N GLU A 333 -20.66 12.59 9.29
CA GLU A 333 -19.19 12.60 9.30
C GLU A 333 -18.57 11.27 8.91
N LEU A 334 -19.34 10.18 8.99
CA LEU A 334 -18.92 8.83 8.59
C LEU A 334 -19.10 8.57 7.09
N ALA A 335 -19.67 9.53 6.34
CA ALA A 335 -19.87 9.39 4.90
C ALA A 335 -18.55 9.29 4.13
N PRO A 336 -18.49 8.54 3.02
CA PRO A 336 -17.33 8.52 2.12
C PRO A 336 -16.93 9.94 1.71
N GLY A 337 -15.63 10.25 1.84
CA GLY A 337 -15.07 11.56 1.49
C GLY A 337 -15.10 12.62 2.60
N LYS A 338 -15.69 12.34 3.76
CA LYS A 338 -15.64 13.23 4.94
C LYS A 338 -14.33 13.06 5.71
N PRO A 339 -13.90 14.08 6.48
CA PRO A 339 -12.56 14.08 7.10
C PRO A 339 -12.34 12.91 8.08
N LEU A 340 -13.35 12.54 8.88
CA LEU A 340 -13.24 11.42 9.82
C LEU A 340 -13.13 10.06 9.09
N ALA A 341 -13.99 9.83 8.09
CA ALA A 341 -13.92 8.64 7.24
C ALA A 341 -12.60 8.53 6.47
N MET A 342 -12.10 9.64 5.91
CA MET A 342 -10.79 9.70 5.24
C MET A 342 -9.64 9.43 6.21
N LYS A 343 -9.71 9.96 7.45
CA LYS A 343 -8.71 9.71 8.50
C LYS A 343 -8.65 8.22 8.86
N LEU A 344 -9.81 7.56 9.00
CA LEU A 344 -9.90 6.12 9.26
C LEU A 344 -9.33 5.30 8.09
N GLU A 345 -9.78 5.53 6.84
CA GLU A 345 -9.24 4.80 5.68
C GLU A 345 -7.75 5.03 5.46
N GLY A 346 -7.29 6.27 5.61
CA GLY A 346 -5.87 6.62 5.52
C GLY A 346 -5.04 5.89 6.57
N MET A 347 -5.54 5.77 7.80
CA MET A 347 -4.85 5.03 8.86
C MET A 347 -4.73 3.54 8.55
N LYS A 348 -5.81 2.93 8.04
CA LYS A 348 -5.79 1.52 7.59
C LYS A 348 -4.72 1.30 6.51
N ALA A 349 -4.70 2.15 5.48
CA ALA A 349 -3.74 2.03 4.39
C ALA A 349 -2.28 2.15 4.89
N VAL A 350 -2.02 3.10 5.79
CA VAL A 350 -0.68 3.30 6.39
C VAL A 350 -0.26 2.11 7.26
N MET A 351 -1.17 1.54 8.06
CA MET A 351 -0.86 0.40 8.93
C MET A 351 -0.54 -0.85 8.10
N VAL A 352 -1.35 -1.17 7.08
CA VAL A 352 -1.10 -2.30 6.17
C VAL A 352 0.20 -2.11 5.40
N GLY A 353 0.46 -0.90 4.86
CA GLY A 353 1.68 -0.63 4.09
C GLY A 353 2.96 -0.76 4.92
N ILE A 354 2.96 -0.31 6.17
CA ILE A 354 4.12 -0.47 7.06
C ILE A 354 4.28 -1.92 7.52
N MET A 355 3.19 -2.67 7.71
CA MET A 355 3.29 -4.10 8.03
C MET A 355 3.98 -4.87 6.90
N LYS A 356 3.68 -4.55 5.64
CA LYS A 356 4.38 -5.09 4.45
C LYS A 356 5.88 -4.78 4.50
N MET A 357 6.23 -3.51 4.72
CA MET A 357 7.63 -3.08 4.89
C MET A 357 8.34 -3.88 5.99
N LEU A 358 7.67 -4.08 7.13
CA LEU A 358 8.20 -4.88 8.24
C LEU A 358 8.45 -6.35 7.85
N TYR A 359 7.53 -7.00 7.13
CA TYR A 359 7.75 -8.36 6.63
C TYR A 359 8.93 -8.45 5.64
N GLY A 360 9.06 -7.47 4.74
CA GLY A 360 10.21 -7.37 3.84
C GLY A 360 11.54 -7.25 4.60
N THR A 361 11.58 -6.42 5.65
CA THR A 361 12.77 -6.29 6.51
C THR A 361 13.03 -7.54 7.33
N ALA A 362 11.99 -8.24 7.82
CA ALA A 362 12.10 -9.37 8.73
C ALA A 362 12.96 -10.51 8.17
N GLY A 363 12.97 -10.70 6.85
CA GLY A 363 13.86 -11.65 6.18
C GLY A 363 15.35 -11.33 6.42
N MET A 364 15.71 -10.05 6.39
CA MET A 364 17.09 -9.55 6.42
C MET A 364 17.61 -9.20 7.82
N ILE A 365 16.74 -9.02 8.83
CA ILE A 365 17.17 -8.64 10.20
C ILE A 365 18.19 -9.63 10.81
N SER A 366 18.17 -10.91 10.44
CA SER A 366 19.13 -11.90 10.96
C SER A 366 20.53 -11.83 10.33
N LEU A 367 20.73 -10.98 9.32
CA LEU A 367 21.98 -10.83 8.58
C LEU A 367 22.90 -9.74 9.14
N GLU A 368 22.50 -9.04 10.21
CA GLU A 368 23.32 -7.99 10.81
C GLU A 368 23.97 -8.38 12.14
N PHE A 369 25.04 -7.67 12.48
CA PHE A 369 25.48 -7.55 13.86
C PHE A 369 24.56 -6.58 14.60
N SER A 370 24.13 -6.95 15.79
CA SER A 370 23.24 -6.12 16.60
C SER A 370 23.69 -6.11 18.05
N TYR A 371 23.82 -4.94 18.67
CA TYR A 371 24.22 -4.82 20.07
C TYR A 371 23.01 -4.42 20.92
N GLY A 372 22.57 -5.24 21.87
CA GLY A 372 21.45 -4.88 22.77
C GLY A 372 20.92 -6.06 23.59
N LYS A 373 19.85 -5.84 24.37
CA LYS A 373 19.18 -6.92 25.13
C LYS A 373 18.58 -7.99 24.19
N TRP A 374 17.88 -7.53 23.15
CA TRP A 374 17.14 -8.39 22.22
C TRP A 374 17.96 -8.73 20.99
N SER A 375 17.88 -10.01 20.59
CA SER A 375 18.48 -10.53 19.36
C SER A 375 17.59 -10.25 18.14
N SER A 376 18.15 -10.45 16.95
CA SER A 376 17.39 -10.38 15.68
C SER A 376 16.17 -11.30 15.65
N ASP A 377 16.28 -12.49 16.26
CA ASP A 377 15.21 -13.48 16.30
C ASP A 377 14.10 -12.99 17.25
N ASP A 378 14.48 -12.50 18.44
CA ASP A 378 13.52 -11.96 19.41
C ASP A 378 12.72 -10.76 18.82
N VAL A 379 13.33 -9.93 17.95
CA VAL A 379 12.62 -8.86 17.22
C VAL A 379 11.63 -9.42 16.20
N LYS A 380 11.99 -10.49 15.48
CA LYS A 380 11.10 -11.14 14.51
C LYS A 380 9.90 -11.80 15.19
N ASP A 381 10.12 -12.40 16.36
CA ASP A 381 9.06 -13.06 17.13
C ASP A 381 7.94 -12.10 17.56
N VAL A 382 8.20 -10.78 17.60
CA VAL A 382 7.18 -9.74 17.86
C VAL A 382 6.45 -9.29 16.59
N ILE A 383 7.02 -9.45 15.40
CA ILE A 383 6.43 -8.98 14.14
C ILE A 383 5.16 -9.77 13.79
N GLU A 384 5.15 -11.09 14.02
CA GLU A 384 4.00 -11.94 13.70
C GLU A 384 2.76 -11.66 14.59
N PRO A 385 2.90 -11.60 15.94
CA PRO A 385 1.82 -11.13 16.81
C PRO A 385 1.37 -9.69 16.48
N LEU A 386 2.30 -8.82 16.07
CA LEU A 386 1.94 -7.46 15.66
C LEU A 386 1.03 -7.45 14.43
N ALA A 387 1.27 -8.31 13.42
CA ALA A 387 0.35 -8.44 12.28
C ALA A 387 -1.06 -8.81 12.73
N SER A 388 -1.17 -9.72 13.71
CA SER A 388 -2.44 -10.14 14.31
C SER A 388 -3.17 -8.97 14.99
N VAL A 389 -2.44 -8.11 15.70
CA VAL A 389 -2.97 -6.88 16.32
C VAL A 389 -3.38 -5.86 15.24
N VAL A 390 -2.55 -5.64 14.22
CA VAL A 390 -2.84 -4.71 13.13
C VAL A 390 -4.09 -5.13 12.36
N ALA A 391 -4.21 -6.41 11.98
CA ALA A 391 -5.38 -6.93 11.27
C ALA A 391 -6.68 -6.71 12.05
N ARG A 392 -6.68 -6.99 13.37
CA ARG A 392 -7.86 -6.79 14.23
C ARG A 392 -8.15 -5.32 14.51
N SER A 393 -7.13 -4.48 14.64
CA SER A 393 -7.32 -3.03 14.78
C SER A 393 -7.94 -2.42 13.52
N VAL A 394 -7.57 -2.91 12.32
CA VAL A 394 -8.19 -2.52 11.06
C VAL A 394 -9.65 -2.98 10.99
N ALA A 395 -9.98 -4.15 11.56
CA ALA A 395 -11.34 -4.65 11.63
C ALA A 395 -12.28 -3.74 12.43
N LEU A 396 -11.79 -2.97 13.42
CA LEU A 396 -12.61 -1.98 14.15
C LEU A 396 -13.26 -0.94 13.25
N GLN A 397 -12.69 -0.69 12.06
CA GLN A 397 -13.28 0.24 11.08
C GLN A 397 -14.55 -0.30 10.41
N SER A 398 -14.89 -1.57 10.60
CA SER A 398 -16.15 -2.14 10.10
C SER A 398 -17.37 -1.48 10.74
N PHE A 399 -17.28 -1.14 12.03
CA PHE A 399 -18.38 -0.56 12.79
C PHE A 399 -18.86 0.79 12.21
N PRO A 400 -18.02 1.84 12.06
CA PRO A 400 -18.46 3.10 11.47
C PRO A 400 -19.01 2.95 10.04
N LYS A 401 -18.46 2.01 9.26
CA LYS A 401 -18.97 1.71 7.90
C LYS A 401 -20.37 1.09 7.94
N LEU A 402 -20.62 0.14 8.84
CA LEU A 402 -21.93 -0.49 9.03
C LEU A 402 -22.98 0.51 9.51
N VAL A 403 -22.60 1.41 10.42
CA VAL A 403 -23.45 2.51 10.91
C VAL A 403 -23.83 3.46 9.76
N TRP A 404 -22.86 3.92 8.97
CA TRP A 404 -23.12 4.80 7.83
C TRP A 404 -24.07 4.13 6.81
N ARG A 405 -23.81 2.86 6.48
CA ARG A 405 -24.62 2.10 5.52
C ARG A 405 -26.06 1.88 5.99
N THR A 406 -26.24 1.70 7.29
CA THR A 406 -27.57 1.66 7.91
C THR A 406 -28.36 2.94 7.65
N LYS A 407 -27.73 4.10 7.82
CA LYS A 407 -28.34 5.39 7.51
C LYS A 407 -28.60 5.57 6.01
N GLU A 408 -27.68 5.12 5.16
CA GLU A 408 -27.83 5.20 3.70
C GLU A 408 -29.04 4.38 3.20
N MET A 409 -29.27 3.19 3.76
CA MET A 409 -30.44 2.36 3.46
C MET A 409 -31.76 3.07 3.83
N GLN A 410 -31.82 3.67 5.02
CA GLN A 410 -33.01 4.40 5.47
C GLN A 410 -33.32 5.58 4.55
N ARG A 411 -32.29 6.35 4.15
CA ARG A 411 -32.45 7.49 3.24
C ARG A 411 -32.90 7.09 1.84
N GLN A 412 -32.47 5.94 1.33
CA GLN A 412 -32.96 5.42 0.05
C GLN A 412 -34.44 5.04 0.14
N GLY A 413 -34.89 4.54 1.29
CA GLY A 413 -36.29 4.28 1.59
C GLY A 413 -37.18 5.52 1.49
N GLU A 414 -36.81 6.59 2.21
CA GLU A 414 -37.56 7.85 2.26
C GLU A 414 -37.68 8.54 0.89
N ARG A 415 -36.63 8.46 0.06
CA ARG A 415 -36.58 9.11 -1.26
C ARG A 415 -37.43 8.41 -2.33
N GLY A 416 -37.82 7.15 -2.10
CA GLY A 416 -38.73 6.42 -2.96
C GLY A 416 -40.20 6.85 -2.76
N ASP A 417 -40.60 7.05 -1.50
CA ASP A 417 -41.97 7.45 -1.15
C ASP A 417 -42.31 8.88 -1.59
N GLU A 418 -41.34 9.80 -1.51
CA GLU A 418 -41.54 11.21 -1.88
C GLU A 418 -41.76 11.43 -3.40
N LYS A 419 -41.27 10.51 -4.24
CA LYS A 419 -41.49 10.52 -5.70
C LYS A 419 -42.78 9.83 -6.12
N SER A 420 -43.40 9.04 -5.24
CA SER A 420 -44.65 8.32 -5.51
C SER A 420 -45.90 9.20 -5.35
N VAL A 421 -45.81 10.33 -4.65
CA VAL A 421 -46.98 11.08 -4.17
C VAL A 421 -47.24 12.40 -4.94
N ASN A 422 -46.28 12.91 -5.72
CA ASN A 422 -46.30 14.31 -6.18
C ASN A 422 -46.45 14.58 -7.69
N ASP A 423 -46.96 13.66 -8.52
CA ASP A 423 -47.13 13.98 -9.95
C ASP A 423 -48.43 13.43 -10.58
N PRO A 424 -49.56 14.16 -10.52
CA PRO A 424 -50.76 13.82 -11.29
C PRO A 424 -50.80 14.50 -12.67
N THR A 425 -49.81 15.29 -13.08
CA THR A 425 -49.95 16.11 -14.31
C THR A 425 -48.63 16.26 -15.08
N SER A 426 -48.31 15.29 -15.93
CA SER A 426 -47.25 15.47 -16.93
C SER A 426 -47.68 14.86 -18.27
N THR A 427 -48.19 15.74 -19.13
CA THR A 427 -48.60 15.51 -20.51
C THR A 427 -47.46 14.95 -21.36
N MET A 428 -47.81 14.05 -22.28
CA MET A 428 -46.90 13.41 -23.23
C MET A 428 -46.18 14.44 -24.11
N THR A 429 -44.86 14.55 -23.97
CA THR A 429 -43.85 14.70 -25.05
C THR A 429 -42.49 15.07 -24.44
N SER A 430 -41.59 14.10 -24.29
CA SER A 430 -40.15 14.24 -24.53
C SER A 430 -39.40 12.96 -24.11
N THR A 431 -38.65 12.42 -25.06
CA THR A 431 -37.82 11.23 -24.92
C THR A 431 -36.64 11.54 -23.99
N SER A 432 -36.81 11.30 -22.69
CA SER A 432 -35.72 11.33 -21.72
C SER A 432 -35.79 10.07 -20.86
N THR A 433 -34.71 9.29 -20.94
CA THR A 433 -34.40 8.07 -20.19
C THR A 433 -34.53 8.29 -18.68
N LYS A 434 -35.74 8.13 -18.11
CA LYS A 434 -35.99 8.17 -16.68
C LYS A 434 -36.12 6.74 -16.12
N SER A 435 -35.10 6.34 -15.35
CA SER A 435 -35.11 5.40 -14.20
C SER A 435 -36.20 4.32 -14.16
N LEU A 436 -35.99 3.20 -14.86
CA LEU A 436 -36.84 2.00 -14.83
C LEU A 436 -36.23 0.82 -14.01
N ASN A 437 -35.26 1.08 -13.12
CA ASN A 437 -34.40 0.02 -12.55
C ASN A 437 -34.73 -0.41 -11.10
N THR A 438 -35.99 -0.40 -10.66
CA THR A 438 -36.36 -0.96 -9.35
C THR A 438 -37.15 -2.25 -9.53
N SER A 439 -36.47 -3.38 -9.35
CA SER A 439 -37.11 -4.69 -9.24
C SER A 439 -38.01 -4.76 -8.01
N ASN A 440 -39.04 -5.61 -8.04
CA ASN A 440 -39.92 -5.88 -6.89
C ASN A 440 -39.16 -6.29 -5.62
N ASP A 441 -38.06 -7.04 -5.74
CA ASP A 441 -37.16 -7.37 -4.63
C ASP A 441 -36.62 -6.12 -3.92
N ALA A 442 -36.30 -5.07 -4.67
CA ALA A 442 -35.85 -3.80 -4.12
C ALA A 442 -36.98 -3.10 -3.36
N HIS A 443 -38.22 -3.19 -3.84
CA HIS A 443 -39.40 -2.65 -3.15
C HIS A 443 -39.71 -3.42 -1.85
N LEU A 444 -39.66 -4.75 -1.85
CA LEU A 444 -39.85 -5.55 -0.64
C LEU A 444 -38.78 -5.27 0.41
N LEU A 445 -37.50 -5.24 0.02
CA LEU A 445 -36.41 -4.89 0.93
C LEU A 445 -36.53 -3.47 1.46
N GLN A 446 -36.99 -2.53 0.63
CA GLN A 446 -37.25 -1.15 1.03
C GLN A 446 -38.40 -1.08 2.05
N GLN A 447 -39.48 -1.81 1.81
CA GLN A 447 -40.61 -1.90 2.75
C GLN A 447 -40.18 -2.53 4.08
N ILE A 448 -39.47 -3.66 4.06
CA ILE A 448 -38.91 -4.30 5.27
C ILE A 448 -37.99 -3.32 6.02
N THR A 449 -37.13 -2.60 5.31
CA THR A 449 -36.22 -1.62 5.93
C THR A 449 -37.00 -0.45 6.56
N SER A 450 -38.04 0.04 5.88
CA SER A 450 -38.90 1.11 6.39
C SER A 450 -39.70 0.67 7.63
N LEU A 451 -40.25 -0.55 7.61
CA LEU A 451 -40.96 -1.13 8.75
C LEU A 451 -40.01 -1.33 9.93
N ASN A 452 -38.83 -1.90 9.71
CA ASN A 452 -37.82 -2.06 10.76
C ASN A 452 -37.40 -0.71 11.36
N ALA A 453 -37.27 0.35 10.53
CA ALA A 453 -36.97 1.68 11.04
C ALA A 453 -38.11 2.28 11.87
N GLN A 454 -39.37 2.04 11.48
CA GLN A 454 -40.55 2.45 12.25
C GLN A 454 -40.64 1.67 13.59
N PHE A 455 -40.36 0.36 13.59
CA PHE A 455 -40.31 -0.46 14.80
C PHE A 455 -39.17 -0.07 15.73
N GLU A 456 -37.99 0.27 15.21
CA GLU A 456 -36.89 0.82 16.00
C GLU A 456 -37.26 2.17 16.64
N ALA A 457 -37.95 3.04 15.88
CA ALA A 457 -38.39 4.33 16.36
C ALA A 457 -39.48 4.21 17.45
N SER A 458 -40.42 3.26 17.31
CA SER A 458 -41.48 3.06 18.29
C SER A 458 -40.96 2.57 19.65
N HIS A 459 -39.89 1.77 19.65
CA HIS A 459 -39.26 1.25 20.88
C HIS A 459 -38.06 2.08 21.37
N LYS A 460 -37.69 3.17 20.69
CA LYS A 460 -36.47 3.97 20.98
C LYS A 460 -35.18 3.12 20.98
N LEU A 461 -35.11 2.18 20.05
CA LEU A 461 -33.97 1.28 19.84
C LEU A 461 -33.21 1.58 18.56
N GLY A 462 -33.35 2.82 18.06
CA GLY A 462 -32.58 3.27 16.91
C GLY A 462 -31.09 3.26 17.23
N ILE A 463 -30.25 3.20 16.19
CA ILE A 463 -28.80 3.18 16.38
C ILE A 463 -28.32 4.36 17.26
N HIS A 464 -28.94 5.53 17.13
CA HIS A 464 -28.70 6.74 17.91
C HIS A 464 -28.89 6.56 19.43
N ASP A 465 -29.89 5.77 19.84
CA ASP A 465 -30.26 5.60 21.24
C ASP A 465 -29.31 4.65 21.98
N ILE A 466 -28.63 3.78 21.23
CA ILE A 466 -27.75 2.74 21.77
C ILE A 466 -26.29 3.20 21.84
N PHE A 467 -25.89 4.22 21.07
CA PHE A 467 -24.52 4.75 21.10
C PHE A 467 -24.00 5.10 22.50
N PRO A 468 -24.76 5.81 23.36
CA PRO A 468 -24.31 6.11 24.72
C PRO A 468 -24.05 4.86 25.55
N LEU A 469 -24.89 3.82 25.38
CA LEU A 469 -24.74 2.52 26.05
C LEU A 469 -23.50 1.76 25.55
N ILE A 470 -23.21 1.83 24.25
CA ILE A 470 -21.99 1.26 23.68
C ILE A 470 -20.75 1.98 24.22
N ASP A 471 -20.79 3.32 24.28
CA ASP A 471 -19.67 4.12 24.77
C ASP A 471 -19.35 3.79 26.24
N SER A 472 -20.38 3.72 27.10
CA SER A 472 -20.23 3.36 28.51
C SER A 472 -19.79 1.91 28.71
N ALA A 473 -20.42 0.95 28.01
CA ALA A 473 -20.14 -0.47 28.16
C ALA A 473 -18.72 -0.85 27.69
N THR A 474 -18.18 -0.13 26.69
CA THR A 474 -16.86 -0.44 26.10
C THR A 474 -15.74 0.50 26.57
N ALA A 475 -16.04 1.55 27.36
CA ALA A 475 -15.03 2.53 27.79
C ALA A 475 -13.86 1.89 28.54
N ASP A 476 -14.15 1.07 29.55
CA ASP A 476 -13.13 0.44 30.39
C ASP A 476 -12.21 -0.47 29.57
N LEU A 477 -12.78 -1.29 28.67
CA LEU A 477 -12.03 -2.17 27.78
C LEU A 477 -11.17 -1.39 26.78
N ARG A 478 -11.71 -0.34 26.15
CA ARG A 478 -10.93 0.52 25.22
C ARG A 478 -9.78 1.22 25.92
N ASN A 479 -10.01 1.75 27.12
CA ASN A 479 -8.97 2.39 27.93
C ASN A 479 -7.89 1.38 28.34
N ALA A 480 -8.28 0.16 28.73
CA ALA A 480 -7.35 -0.91 29.06
C ALA A 480 -6.51 -1.34 27.84
N ILE A 481 -7.11 -1.45 26.65
CA ILE A 481 -6.41 -1.72 25.38
C ILE A 481 -5.36 -0.63 25.11
N VAL A 482 -5.75 0.64 25.18
CA VAL A 482 -4.85 1.80 24.97
C VAL A 482 -3.68 1.75 25.95
N ASN A 483 -3.94 1.51 27.24
CA ASN A 483 -2.92 1.41 28.27
C ASN A 483 -1.98 0.21 28.06
N GLY A 484 -2.52 -0.96 27.69
CA GLY A 484 -1.75 -2.17 27.40
C GLY A 484 -0.80 -1.98 26.21
N VAL A 485 -1.31 -1.44 25.10
CA VAL A 485 -0.51 -1.10 23.91
C VAL A 485 0.55 -0.05 24.25
N ALA A 486 0.20 0.98 25.01
CA ALA A 486 1.14 2.01 25.46
C ALA A 486 2.23 1.44 26.37
N ALA A 487 1.91 0.50 27.27
CA ALA A 487 2.88 -0.15 28.15
C ALA A 487 3.87 -1.02 27.35
N VAL A 488 3.40 -1.79 26.37
CA VAL A 488 4.27 -2.53 25.43
C VAL A 488 5.17 -1.57 24.66
N ARG A 489 4.58 -0.52 24.07
CA ARG A 489 5.32 0.49 23.31
C ARG A 489 6.40 1.17 24.15
N LYS A 490 6.10 1.57 25.39
CA LYS A 490 7.07 2.19 26.32
C LYS A 490 8.21 1.24 26.65
N ASN A 491 7.92 -0.03 26.91
CA ASN A 491 8.95 -1.05 27.18
C ASN A 491 9.86 -1.27 25.97
N LEU A 492 9.28 -1.46 24.79
CA LEU A 492 10.03 -1.63 23.54
C LEU A 492 10.87 -0.39 23.20
N ASP A 493 10.29 0.82 23.27
CA ASP A 493 11.01 2.07 23.02
C ASP A 493 12.16 2.27 24.02
N ASN A 494 11.95 1.92 25.30
CA ASN A 494 13.02 1.94 26.31
C ASN A 494 14.16 0.97 25.97
N ILE A 495 13.83 -0.28 25.58
CA ILE A 495 14.82 -1.29 25.16
C ILE A 495 15.60 -0.81 23.92
N ASN A 496 14.93 -0.13 22.99
CA ASN A 496 15.56 0.35 21.77
C ASN A 496 16.50 1.54 22.02
N ARG A 497 16.03 2.53 22.79
CA ARG A 497 16.77 3.78 23.06
C ARG A 497 17.97 3.56 23.98
N HIS A 498 17.83 2.69 24.97
CA HIS A 498 18.88 2.41 25.97
C HIS A 498 19.67 1.15 25.61
N ARG A 499 20.01 0.99 24.32
CA ARG A 499 20.84 -0.12 23.85
C ARG A 499 22.25 -0.09 24.42
N TRP A 500 22.79 1.12 24.60
CA TRP A 500 24.17 1.38 25.04
C TRP A 500 24.28 1.84 26.50
N THR A 501 23.15 2.14 27.14
CA THR A 501 23.08 2.67 28.50
C THR A 501 22.27 1.72 29.39
N LYS A 502 22.66 1.59 30.66
CA LYS A 502 21.98 0.71 31.62
C LYS A 502 21.17 1.57 32.58
N ASN A 503 19.86 1.36 32.66
CA ASN A 503 19.02 2.01 33.66
C ASN A 503 18.07 1.00 34.34
N PRO A 504 18.57 0.24 35.34
CA PRO A 504 17.82 -0.85 35.97
C PRO A 504 16.55 -0.38 36.69
N GLU A 505 16.55 0.84 37.22
CA GLU A 505 15.40 1.40 37.93
C GLU A 505 14.24 1.70 36.99
N VAL A 506 14.53 2.31 35.84
CA VAL A 506 13.52 2.59 34.80
C VAL A 506 13.03 1.28 34.18
N ASP A 507 13.93 0.33 33.92
CA ASP A 507 13.57 -1.00 33.44
C ASP A 507 12.59 -1.69 34.41
N GLY A 508 12.89 -1.69 35.71
CA GLY A 508 12.03 -2.31 36.72
C GLY A 508 10.66 -1.62 36.85
N LYS A 509 10.60 -0.28 36.74
CA LYS A 509 9.34 0.48 36.75
C LYS A 509 8.47 0.15 35.54
N LEU A 510 9.06 0.10 34.35
CA LEU A 510 8.33 -0.19 33.10
C LEU A 510 7.83 -1.63 33.02
N ILE A 511 8.58 -2.58 33.57
CA ILE A 511 8.14 -3.98 33.71
C ILE A 511 6.92 -4.06 34.62
N LYS A 512 6.96 -3.41 35.80
CA LYS A 512 5.81 -3.35 36.70
C LYS A 512 4.59 -2.65 36.07
N GLU A 513 4.82 -1.61 35.27
CA GLU A 513 3.74 -0.95 34.50
C GLU A 513 3.14 -1.89 33.45
N LEU A 514 3.96 -2.71 32.78
CA LEU A 514 3.51 -3.72 31.82
C LEU A 514 2.70 -4.82 32.50
N ASP A 515 3.17 -5.35 33.63
CA ASP A 515 2.47 -6.38 34.40
C ASP A 515 1.13 -5.84 34.91
N ARG A 516 1.10 -4.63 35.47
CA ARG A 516 -0.15 -3.98 35.89
C ARG A 516 -1.10 -3.76 34.71
N ALA A 517 -0.60 -3.31 33.56
CA ALA A 517 -1.44 -3.11 32.38
C ALA A 517 -1.99 -4.43 31.83
N TYR A 518 -1.21 -5.52 31.94
CA TYR A 518 -1.64 -6.88 31.57
C TYR A 518 -2.79 -7.35 32.47
N ASP A 519 -2.66 -7.18 33.78
CA ASP A 519 -3.69 -7.54 34.75
C ASP A 519 -4.97 -6.72 34.54
N VAL A 520 -4.84 -5.41 34.31
CA VAL A 520 -5.98 -4.52 34.05
C VAL A 520 -6.69 -4.88 32.75
N LEU A 521 -5.96 -5.16 31.67
CA LEU A 521 -6.57 -5.59 30.40
C LEU A 521 -7.24 -6.95 30.53
N THR A 522 -6.62 -7.89 31.24
CA THR A 522 -7.21 -9.21 31.52
C THR A 522 -8.48 -9.08 32.35
N ALA A 523 -8.48 -8.23 33.38
CA ALA A 523 -9.65 -7.96 34.22
C ALA A 523 -10.78 -7.30 33.42
N ALA A 524 -10.48 -6.25 32.65
CA ALA A 524 -11.48 -5.56 31.82
C ALA A 524 -12.06 -6.48 30.74
N LEU A 525 -11.24 -7.34 30.14
CA LEU A 525 -11.69 -8.35 29.18
C LEU A 525 -12.65 -9.33 29.85
N ARG A 526 -12.28 -9.88 31.02
CA ARG A 526 -13.15 -10.79 31.80
C ARG A 526 -14.45 -10.12 32.23
N GLU A 527 -14.41 -8.87 32.68
CA GLU A 527 -15.61 -8.12 33.09
C GLU A 527 -16.57 -7.88 31.91
N PHE A 528 -16.04 -7.75 30.69
CA PHE A 528 -16.84 -7.64 29.48
C PHE A 528 -17.40 -8.99 29.01
N THR A 529 -16.63 -10.08 29.12
CA THR A 529 -16.97 -11.40 28.56
C THR A 529 -17.62 -12.39 29.53
N LYS A 530 -17.64 -12.12 30.85
CA LYS A 530 -18.22 -13.05 31.84
C LYS A 530 -19.70 -13.38 31.61
N ASN A 531 -20.13 -14.61 31.87
CA ASN A 531 -21.50 -15.07 31.61
C ASN A 531 -22.52 -14.68 32.70
N GLU A 532 -22.27 -13.58 33.43
CA GLU A 532 -23.12 -13.11 34.52
C GLU A 532 -23.95 -11.88 34.10
N SER A 533 -25.07 -11.66 34.78
CA SER A 533 -26.01 -10.55 34.49
C SER A 533 -25.42 -9.15 34.72
N ASP A 534 -24.29 -9.06 35.42
CA ASP A 534 -23.56 -7.83 35.71
C ASP A 534 -22.37 -7.58 34.76
N ALA A 535 -22.20 -8.40 33.72
CA ALA A 535 -21.18 -8.15 32.69
C ALA A 535 -21.41 -6.79 32.02
N LYS A 536 -20.35 -6.05 31.71
CA LYS A 536 -20.48 -4.69 31.11
C LYS A 536 -21.23 -4.69 29.79
N ARG A 537 -21.14 -5.77 29.00
CA ARG A 537 -21.91 -5.94 27.76
C ARG A 537 -23.43 -5.96 27.99
N MET A 538 -23.89 -6.35 29.18
CA MET A 538 -25.32 -6.40 29.54
C MET A 538 -25.96 -5.00 29.53
N GLN A 539 -25.18 -3.94 29.68
CA GLN A 539 -25.68 -2.56 29.54
C GLN A 539 -26.22 -2.28 28.14
N ILE A 540 -25.60 -2.87 27.10
CA ILE A 540 -26.06 -2.74 25.70
C ILE A 540 -27.39 -3.51 25.52
N LEU A 541 -27.52 -4.63 26.22
CA LEU A 541 -28.66 -5.55 26.16
C LEU A 541 -29.88 -5.06 26.95
N GLY A 542 -29.70 -4.27 28.01
CA GLY A 542 -30.76 -3.86 28.95
C GLY A 542 -32.07 -3.38 28.30
N PRO A 543 -32.05 -2.47 27.31
CA PRO A 543 -33.25 -2.04 26.60
C PRO A 543 -33.97 -3.16 25.84
N PHE A 544 -33.22 -4.13 25.32
CA PHE A 544 -33.76 -5.27 24.57
C PHE A 544 -34.31 -6.37 25.48
N LEU A 545 -33.65 -6.60 26.63
CA LEU A 545 -34.13 -7.55 27.63
C LEU A 545 -35.45 -7.10 28.23
N SER A 546 -35.61 -5.79 28.45
CA SER A 546 -36.86 -5.21 28.93
C SER A 546 -38.03 -5.53 27.99
N LEU A 547 -37.82 -5.51 26.67
CA LEU A 547 -38.85 -5.90 25.70
C LEU A 547 -39.19 -7.40 25.71
N LEU A 548 -38.19 -8.24 26.00
CA LEU A 548 -38.40 -9.68 26.14
C LEU A 548 -39.11 -10.02 27.46
N GLU A 549 -38.94 -9.21 28.51
CA GLU A 549 -39.53 -9.41 29.84
C GLU A 549 -40.90 -8.71 30.04
N GLU A 550 -41.17 -7.57 29.37
CA GLU A 550 -42.36 -6.73 29.60
C GLU A 550 -43.66 -7.42 29.17
N LYS A 551 -43.63 -8.28 28.12
CA LYS A 551 -44.78 -9.09 27.70
C LYS A 551 -44.99 -10.38 28.50
N ASP A 552 -44.07 -10.76 29.39
CA ASP A 552 -44.20 -11.93 30.27
C ASP A 552 -44.91 -11.59 31.60
N LYS A 553 -45.11 -10.29 31.90
CA LYS A 553 -45.65 -9.81 33.19
C LYS A 553 -47.16 -9.51 33.21
N ASP A 554 -47.83 -9.43 32.06
CA ASP A 554 -49.28 -9.19 31.98
C ASP A 554 -50.12 -10.45 32.23
N GLY A 555 -50.06 -11.00 33.46
CA GLY A 555 -51.14 -11.71 34.17
C GLY A 555 -51.89 -12.92 33.55
N GLY A 556 -51.64 -13.31 32.30
CA GLY A 556 -52.33 -14.39 31.60
C GLY A 556 -51.46 -14.89 30.46
N GLY A 557 -50.59 -15.86 30.76
CA GLY A 557 -49.48 -16.29 29.92
C GLY A 557 -49.84 -16.62 28.46
N VAL A 558 -49.54 -15.67 27.57
CA VAL A 558 -49.22 -15.96 26.18
C VAL A 558 -47.77 -15.54 26.00
N ARG A 559 -46.85 -16.51 26.07
CA ARG A 559 -45.47 -16.33 25.60
C ARG A 559 -45.54 -15.70 24.21
N MET A 560 -44.74 -14.65 23.95
CA MET A 560 -44.66 -14.07 22.59
C MET A 560 -44.56 -15.21 21.59
N THR A 561 -45.47 -15.21 20.61
CA THR A 561 -45.40 -16.17 19.54
C THR A 561 -44.05 -16.03 18.83
N LYS A 562 -43.52 -17.12 18.27
CA LYS A 562 -42.23 -17.10 17.55
C LYS A 562 -42.18 -15.97 16.49
N ALA A 563 -43.30 -15.73 15.81
CA ALA A 563 -43.46 -14.64 14.83
C ALA A 563 -43.37 -13.24 15.46
N GLU A 564 -43.90 -13.04 16.67
CA GLU A 564 -43.73 -11.77 17.38
C GLU A 564 -42.29 -11.57 17.86
N GLN A 565 -41.60 -12.64 18.30
CA GLN A 565 -40.19 -12.57 18.73
C GLN A 565 -39.25 -12.27 17.57
N GLU A 566 -39.50 -12.87 16.41
CA GLU A 566 -38.77 -12.61 15.16
C GLU A 566 -39.00 -11.17 14.62
N GLY A 567 -40.08 -10.51 15.05
CA GLY A 567 -40.40 -9.11 14.71
C GLY A 567 -39.72 -8.03 15.57
N LEU A 568 -38.90 -8.41 16.56
CA LEU A 568 -38.23 -7.46 17.46
C LEU A 568 -37.05 -6.74 16.78
N PRO A 569 -36.82 -5.44 17.07
CA PRO A 569 -35.83 -4.62 16.37
C PRO A 569 -34.38 -4.84 16.85
N PHE A 570 -33.79 -6.03 16.65
CA PHE A 570 -32.43 -6.37 17.11
C PHE A 570 -31.27 -5.85 16.24
N ARG A 571 -31.54 -5.15 15.15
CA ARG A 571 -30.51 -4.75 14.18
C ARG A 571 -29.41 -3.88 14.81
N SER A 572 -29.82 -2.93 15.64
CA SER A 572 -28.91 -2.01 16.32
C SER A 572 -28.08 -2.70 17.40
N LEU A 573 -28.63 -3.73 18.06
CA LEU A 573 -27.90 -4.65 18.94
C LEU A 573 -26.81 -5.42 18.17
N PHE A 574 -27.15 -5.96 17.00
CA PHE A 574 -26.20 -6.74 16.20
C PHE A 574 -25.03 -5.88 15.71
N ILE A 575 -25.30 -4.63 15.32
CA ILE A 575 -24.26 -3.66 14.95
C ILE A 575 -23.38 -3.32 16.16
N ALA A 576 -23.95 -3.18 17.36
CA ALA A 576 -23.20 -2.97 18.60
C ALA A 576 -22.27 -4.15 18.92
N PHE A 577 -22.76 -5.37 18.75
CA PHE A 577 -22.00 -6.60 18.96
C PHE A 577 -20.81 -6.75 18.02
N VAL A 578 -20.89 -6.23 16.79
CA VAL A 578 -19.72 -6.19 15.89
C VAL A 578 -18.57 -5.38 16.48
N LEU A 579 -18.83 -4.27 17.16
CA LEU A 579 -17.77 -3.51 17.85
C LEU A 579 -17.24 -4.31 19.06
N GLY A 580 -18.14 -4.91 19.84
CA GLY A 580 -17.81 -5.72 21.01
C GLY A 580 -16.89 -6.89 20.67
N THR A 581 -17.25 -7.72 19.68
CA THR A 581 -16.43 -8.86 19.24
C THR A 581 -15.07 -8.44 18.71
N ASN A 582 -15.01 -7.36 17.91
CA ASN A 582 -13.73 -6.84 17.41
C ASN A 582 -12.81 -6.35 18.56
N LEU A 583 -13.37 -5.71 19.59
CA LEU A 583 -12.62 -5.27 20.77
C LEU A 583 -12.12 -6.46 21.61
N VAL A 584 -12.93 -7.49 21.77
CA VAL A 584 -12.54 -8.75 22.45
C VAL A 584 -11.38 -9.41 21.71
N SER A 585 -11.53 -9.66 20.41
CA SER A 585 -10.48 -10.31 19.61
C SER A 585 -9.20 -9.47 19.56
N LEU A 586 -9.30 -8.13 19.51
CA LEU A 586 -8.14 -7.24 19.58
C LEU A 586 -7.44 -7.35 20.93
N SER A 587 -8.20 -7.39 22.03
CA SER A 587 -7.66 -7.54 23.39
C SER A 587 -6.87 -8.83 23.54
N GLU A 588 -7.40 -9.96 23.07
CA GLU A 588 -6.71 -11.26 23.08
C GLU A 588 -5.39 -11.23 22.30
N SER A 589 -5.37 -10.58 21.14
CA SER A 589 -4.15 -10.44 20.33
C SER A 589 -3.11 -9.54 21.00
N ILE A 590 -3.55 -8.49 21.70
CA ILE A 590 -2.67 -7.62 22.47
C ILE A 590 -2.13 -8.39 23.67
N LEU A 591 -2.95 -9.14 24.41
CA LEU A 591 -2.51 -10.00 25.51
C LEU A 591 -1.45 -11.01 25.05
N LYS A 592 -1.66 -11.68 23.90
CA LYS A 592 -0.65 -12.57 23.30
C LYS A 592 0.66 -11.84 22.96
N THR A 593 0.57 -10.60 22.49
CA THR A 593 1.75 -9.77 22.22
C THR A 593 2.44 -9.33 23.51
N MET A 594 1.68 -8.99 24.55
CA MET A 594 2.19 -8.62 25.88
C MET A 594 2.92 -9.79 26.53
N ASP A 595 2.38 -11.01 26.45
CA ASP A 595 3.00 -12.23 26.96
C ASP A 595 4.35 -12.51 26.29
N ILE A 596 4.42 -12.40 24.95
CA ILE A 596 5.68 -12.56 24.20
C ILE A 596 6.72 -11.50 24.62
N VAL A 597 6.28 -10.27 24.86
CA VAL A 597 7.17 -9.19 25.32
C VAL A 597 7.63 -9.44 26.76
N GLN A 598 6.74 -9.83 27.68
CA GLN A 598 7.06 -10.16 29.07
C GLN A 598 8.05 -11.33 29.17
N THR A 599 7.76 -12.44 28.47
CA THR A 599 8.64 -13.63 28.42
C THR A 599 10.02 -13.30 27.85
N THR A 600 10.07 -12.48 26.79
CA THR A 600 11.34 -12.04 26.19
C THR A 600 12.13 -11.13 27.12
N ILE A 601 11.48 -10.18 27.80
CA ILE A 601 12.12 -9.30 28.80
C ILE A 601 12.67 -10.13 29.97
N ALA A 602 11.89 -11.09 30.48
CA ALA A 602 12.31 -11.99 31.56
C ALA A 602 13.55 -12.82 31.17
N LYS A 603 13.59 -13.30 29.92
CA LYS A 603 14.70 -14.09 29.36
C LYS A 603 15.96 -13.25 29.09
N ARG A 604 15.83 -11.99 28.64
CA ARG A 604 16.93 -11.16 28.14
C ARG A 604 17.26 -9.98 29.06
N LYS A 605 18.01 -10.26 30.14
CA LYS A 605 18.37 -9.25 31.17
C LYS A 605 19.62 -8.42 30.88
N ARG A 606 20.51 -8.84 29.97
CA ARG A 606 21.83 -8.21 29.73
C ARG A 606 22.02 -7.81 28.26
N ASN A 607 22.64 -6.66 28.03
CA ASN A 607 23.09 -6.23 26.71
C ASN A 607 24.27 -7.10 26.24
N ARG A 608 24.21 -7.60 25.01
CA ARG A 608 25.34 -8.29 24.38
C ARG A 608 25.36 -8.03 22.87
N LEU A 609 26.51 -8.29 22.26
CA LEU A 609 26.64 -8.32 20.81
C LEU A 609 26.06 -9.63 20.28
N TRP A 610 25.20 -9.52 19.27
CA TRP A 610 24.58 -10.62 18.55
C TRP A 610 25.23 -10.72 17.17
N ALA A 611 25.73 -11.91 16.85
CA ALA A 611 26.32 -12.21 15.55
C ALA A 611 25.23 -12.61 14.53
N PRO A 612 25.44 -12.33 13.22
CA PRO A 612 24.51 -12.69 12.17
C PRO A 612 24.34 -14.21 12.07
N LYS A 613 23.09 -14.66 11.90
CA LYS A 613 22.75 -16.07 11.68
C LYS A 613 22.20 -16.24 10.27
N GLY A 614 22.98 -16.88 9.39
CA GLY A 614 22.45 -17.43 8.14
C GLY A 614 22.95 -16.81 6.83
N LEU A 615 24.27 -16.83 6.60
CA LEU A 615 24.82 -16.59 5.25
C LEU A 615 24.21 -17.54 4.19
N ARG A 616 23.86 -18.79 4.56
CA ARG A 616 23.12 -19.73 3.70
C ARG A 616 21.71 -19.25 3.33
N LYS A 617 21.06 -18.43 4.16
CA LYS A 617 19.72 -17.87 3.88
C LYS A 617 19.77 -16.78 2.80
N ILE A 618 20.93 -16.16 2.56
CA ILE A 618 21.11 -15.14 1.51
C ILE A 618 20.86 -15.74 0.12
N GLY A 619 21.42 -16.92 -0.15
CA GLY A 619 21.21 -17.64 -1.42
C GLY A 619 19.72 -17.93 -1.66
N ASN A 620 19.04 -18.51 -0.65
CA ASN A 620 17.60 -18.81 -0.73
C ASN A 620 16.73 -17.54 -0.78
N MET A 621 17.20 -16.39 -0.30
CA MET A 621 16.47 -15.12 -0.33
C MET A 621 16.64 -14.38 -1.65
N ILE A 622 17.81 -14.46 -2.28
CA ILE A 622 18.06 -13.97 -3.65
C ILE A 622 17.32 -14.84 -4.66
N MET A 623 17.30 -16.16 -4.44
CA MET A 623 16.71 -17.13 -5.37
C MET A 623 15.20 -17.32 -5.13
N GLY A 624 14.74 -17.16 -3.89
CA GLY A 624 13.35 -17.32 -3.47
C GLY A 624 12.48 -16.08 -3.72
N ARG A 625 11.23 -16.33 -4.12
CA ARG A 625 10.13 -15.34 -4.10
C ARG A 625 9.70 -15.11 -2.66
N VAL A 626 10.35 -14.20 -1.97
CA VAL A 626 9.81 -13.62 -0.73
C VAL A 626 9.38 -12.19 -1.08
N GLU A 627 8.34 -11.68 -0.43
CA GLU A 627 7.75 -10.38 -0.77
C GLU A 627 8.65 -9.20 -0.35
N GLY A 628 8.43 -8.07 -1.04
CA GLY A 628 9.27 -6.88 -1.03
C GLY A 628 9.12 -6.00 0.22
N GLY A 629 10.08 -5.08 0.38
CA GLY A 629 9.98 -4.04 1.39
C GLY A 629 10.81 -2.81 1.05
N GLU A 630 12.08 -2.95 0.66
CA GLU A 630 12.98 -1.78 0.74
C GLU A 630 13.68 -1.37 -0.56
N ASP A 631 13.87 -2.29 -1.52
CA ASP A 631 14.33 -1.92 -2.87
C ASP A 631 13.28 -1.09 -3.64
N GLU A 632 12.03 -1.06 -3.16
CA GLU A 632 10.93 -0.27 -3.72
C GLU A 632 11.25 1.23 -3.74
N ASN A 633 11.95 1.79 -2.75
CA ASN A 633 12.25 3.25 -2.76
C ASN A 633 13.27 3.66 -3.83
N ALA A 634 14.18 2.77 -4.23
CA ALA A 634 15.15 3.04 -5.29
C ALA A 634 14.59 2.67 -6.68
N ALA A 635 13.82 1.58 -6.78
CA ALA A 635 13.12 1.19 -8.01
C ALA A 635 11.98 2.16 -8.37
N ALA A 636 11.17 2.57 -7.39
CA ALA A 636 10.15 3.62 -7.57
C ALA A 636 10.79 4.97 -7.92
N ALA A 637 12.01 5.26 -7.46
CA ALA A 637 12.72 6.47 -7.87
C ALA A 637 13.09 6.47 -9.36
N VAL A 638 13.22 5.29 -9.98
CA VAL A 638 13.39 5.13 -11.44
C VAL A 638 12.03 4.98 -12.15
N GLY A 639 10.92 5.31 -11.48
CA GLY A 639 9.55 5.26 -12.01
C GLY A 639 9.01 3.86 -12.26
N ASP A 640 9.66 2.84 -11.71
CA ASP A 640 9.28 1.45 -11.85
C ASP A 640 8.27 1.06 -10.75
N ASP A 641 7.10 1.73 -10.76
CA ASP A 641 5.94 1.32 -9.98
C ASP A 641 5.38 0.03 -10.61
N GLN A 642 6.05 -1.10 -10.37
CA GLN A 642 5.58 -2.37 -10.91
C GLN A 642 4.32 -2.81 -10.17
N ALA A 643 3.17 -2.41 -10.71
CA ALA A 643 1.91 -3.02 -10.36
C ALA A 643 1.99 -4.53 -10.66
N ARG A 644 1.83 -5.36 -9.61
CA ARG A 644 1.88 -6.82 -9.70
C ARG A 644 0.93 -7.29 -10.83
N THR A 645 1.47 -8.02 -11.81
CA THR A 645 0.68 -8.49 -12.96
C THR A 645 -0.21 -9.67 -12.56
N GLU A 646 -1.28 -9.93 -13.32
CA GLU A 646 -2.19 -11.07 -13.14
C GLU A 646 -1.48 -12.44 -13.05
N GLU A 647 -0.37 -12.60 -13.75
CA GLU A 647 0.43 -13.83 -13.71
C GLU A 647 1.14 -14.03 -12.36
N ASP A 648 1.53 -12.97 -11.65
CA ASP A 648 2.18 -13.13 -10.34
C ASP A 648 1.15 -13.50 -9.27
N ALA A 649 -0.02 -12.87 -9.29
CA ALA A 649 -1.13 -13.20 -8.38
C ALA A 649 -1.71 -14.60 -8.64
N GLY A 650 -1.92 -14.94 -9.92
CA GLY A 650 -2.42 -16.25 -10.30
C GLY A 650 -1.41 -17.38 -10.04
N ASN A 651 -0.11 -17.11 -10.11
CA ASN A 651 0.94 -18.13 -9.94
C ASN A 651 1.44 -18.24 -8.49
N GLU A 652 1.31 -17.22 -7.65
CA GLU A 652 1.61 -17.29 -6.21
C GLU A 652 0.48 -17.93 -5.41
N GLY A 653 -0.79 -17.62 -5.75
CA GLY A 653 -1.94 -18.37 -5.25
C GLY A 653 -1.91 -19.85 -5.66
N ARG A 654 -1.33 -20.17 -6.83
CA ARG A 654 -1.13 -21.56 -7.31
C ARG A 654 0.14 -22.22 -6.78
N GLY A 655 1.16 -21.46 -6.39
CA GLY A 655 2.48 -21.96 -6.02
C GLY A 655 2.56 -22.47 -4.57
N ARG A 656 1.75 -21.92 -3.66
CA ARG A 656 1.54 -22.46 -2.30
C ARG A 656 0.48 -23.55 -2.24
N MET A 657 -0.22 -23.78 -3.34
CA MET A 657 -1.38 -24.64 -3.43
C MET A 657 -0.93 -26.00 -3.96
N GLY A 658 -1.01 -27.04 -3.12
CA GLY A 658 -0.89 -28.44 -3.54
C GLY A 658 -1.92 -28.85 -4.61
N THR A 659 -2.88 -27.98 -4.92
CA THR A 659 -3.92 -28.17 -5.95
C THR A 659 -3.49 -27.57 -7.29
N LYS A 660 -2.54 -28.23 -7.96
CA LYS A 660 -2.23 -28.03 -9.39
C LYS A 660 -3.37 -28.47 -10.36
N GLY A 661 -4.56 -28.82 -9.87
CA GLY A 661 -5.49 -29.72 -10.57
C GLY A 661 -6.74 -29.14 -11.25
N PHE A 662 -7.10 -27.85 -11.14
CA PHE A 662 -8.46 -27.43 -11.52
C PHE A 662 -8.64 -26.76 -12.90
N LYS A 663 -7.59 -26.22 -13.54
CA LYS A 663 -7.74 -25.55 -14.85
C LYS A 663 -7.26 -26.48 -15.98
N LEU A 664 -8.18 -27.21 -16.59
CA LEU A 664 -7.93 -27.88 -17.86
C LEU A 664 -8.07 -26.87 -19.01
N ASP A 665 -7.24 -27.03 -20.04
CA ASP A 665 -7.41 -26.29 -21.29
C ASP A 665 -8.49 -27.00 -22.11
N PRO A 666 -9.62 -26.34 -22.43
CA PRO A 666 -10.70 -26.99 -23.19
C PRO A 666 -10.27 -27.37 -24.61
N ASP A 667 -9.28 -26.67 -25.18
CA ASP A 667 -8.84 -26.86 -26.56
C ASP A 667 -7.72 -27.91 -26.68
N SER A 668 -7.01 -28.23 -25.59
CA SER A 668 -5.91 -29.20 -25.61
C SER A 668 -5.72 -29.96 -24.30
N ARG A 669 -5.62 -31.29 -24.41
CA ARG A 669 -5.22 -32.16 -23.27
C ARG A 669 -3.69 -32.15 -23.09
N PRO A 670 -3.16 -32.57 -21.93
CA PRO A 670 -1.72 -32.61 -21.69
C PRO A 670 -0.96 -33.38 -22.78
N PRO A 671 0.21 -32.91 -23.24
CA PRO A 671 0.94 -33.50 -24.36
C PRO A 671 1.43 -34.90 -24.01
N THR A 672 1.09 -35.89 -24.83
CA THR A 672 1.52 -37.29 -24.63
C THR A 672 2.76 -37.61 -25.47
N ASN A 673 2.84 -37.08 -26.70
CA ASN A 673 3.91 -37.38 -27.66
C ASN A 673 5.07 -36.37 -27.61
N VAL A 674 6.27 -36.78 -28.06
CA VAL A 674 7.46 -35.90 -28.10
C VAL A 674 7.22 -34.66 -28.96
N VAL A 675 6.61 -34.81 -30.14
CA VAL A 675 6.23 -33.67 -31.01
C VAL A 675 5.26 -32.73 -30.31
N GLN A 676 4.26 -33.26 -29.60
CA GLN A 676 3.32 -32.46 -28.82
C GLN A 676 4.01 -31.74 -27.67
N LYS A 677 5.01 -32.34 -27.02
CA LYS A 677 5.82 -31.68 -25.98
C LYS A 677 6.62 -30.51 -26.57
N ILE A 678 7.23 -30.69 -27.74
CA ILE A 678 7.97 -29.63 -28.44
C ILE A 678 7.01 -28.50 -28.88
N MET A 679 5.89 -28.84 -29.54
CA MET A 679 4.90 -27.86 -29.97
C MET A 679 4.23 -27.16 -28.80
N ASN A 680 3.97 -27.86 -27.69
CA ASN A 680 3.48 -27.24 -26.45
C ASN A 680 4.50 -26.25 -25.89
N ASN A 681 5.79 -26.61 -25.88
CA ASN A 681 6.84 -25.67 -25.45
C ASN A 681 6.93 -24.45 -26.39
N LEU A 682 6.80 -24.64 -27.70
CA LEU A 682 6.77 -23.54 -28.66
C LEU A 682 5.51 -22.66 -28.50
N HIS A 683 4.36 -23.27 -28.24
CA HIS A 683 3.10 -22.56 -27.97
C HIS A 683 3.18 -21.77 -26.65
N ILE A 684 3.79 -22.34 -25.61
CA ILE A 684 4.06 -21.63 -24.35
C ILE A 684 4.99 -20.45 -24.61
N LEU A 685 6.04 -20.62 -25.41
CA LEU A 685 6.96 -19.54 -25.77
C LEU A 685 6.24 -18.45 -26.58
N TYR A 686 5.39 -18.84 -27.54
CA TYR A 686 4.58 -17.91 -28.34
C TYR A 686 3.60 -17.10 -27.47
N ARG A 687 2.86 -17.78 -26.58
CA ARG A 687 1.98 -17.12 -25.60
C ARG A 687 2.78 -16.19 -24.69
N TRP A 688 3.96 -16.61 -24.25
CA TRP A 688 4.85 -15.81 -23.43
C TRP A 688 5.30 -14.53 -24.15
N CYS A 689 5.68 -14.59 -25.43
CA CYS A 689 6.04 -13.41 -26.22
C CYS A 689 4.91 -12.37 -26.31
N GLY A 690 3.65 -12.82 -26.26
CA GLY A 690 2.46 -11.95 -26.23
C GLY A 690 2.15 -11.35 -24.86
N THR A 691 2.85 -11.74 -23.79
CA THR A 691 2.60 -11.19 -22.44
C THR A 691 3.07 -9.74 -22.35
N PRO A 692 2.41 -8.88 -21.54
CA PRO A 692 2.84 -7.49 -21.35
C PRO A 692 4.29 -7.35 -20.88
N LYS A 693 4.77 -8.29 -20.05
CA LYS A 693 6.15 -8.32 -19.52
C LYS A 693 7.18 -8.65 -20.60
N ALA A 694 6.92 -9.65 -21.45
CA ALA A 694 7.82 -9.98 -22.55
C ALA A 694 7.80 -8.86 -23.62
N MET A 695 6.62 -8.34 -23.97
CA MET A 695 6.49 -7.22 -24.90
C MET A 695 7.25 -5.98 -24.42
N PHE A 696 7.21 -5.68 -23.12
CA PHE A 696 8.04 -4.66 -22.50
C PHE A 696 9.54 -4.89 -22.76
N ALA A 697 10.05 -6.11 -22.57
CA ALA A 697 11.46 -6.43 -22.81
C ALA A 697 11.85 -6.29 -24.29
N PHE A 698 11.00 -6.71 -25.23
CA PHE A 698 11.22 -6.49 -26.66
C PHE A 698 11.26 -5.00 -27.01
N LYS A 699 10.32 -4.21 -26.52
CA LYS A 699 10.28 -2.75 -26.70
C LYS A 699 11.52 -2.07 -26.10
N TYR A 700 11.95 -2.51 -24.92
CA TYR A 700 13.12 -2.00 -24.22
C TYR A 700 14.40 -2.23 -25.02
N SER A 701 14.58 -3.45 -25.56
CA SER A 701 15.71 -3.77 -26.43
C SER A 701 15.66 -2.99 -27.75
N PHE A 702 14.49 -2.91 -28.37
CA PHE A 702 14.30 -2.18 -29.63
C PHE A 702 14.62 -0.69 -29.50
N VAL A 703 14.06 0.00 -28.49
CA VAL A 703 14.34 1.43 -28.27
C VAL A 703 15.82 1.66 -27.95
N SER A 704 16.46 0.72 -27.26
CA SER A 704 17.88 0.80 -26.93
C SER A 704 18.75 0.75 -28.19
N VAL A 705 18.52 -0.21 -29.07
CA VAL A 705 19.25 -0.32 -30.34
C VAL A 705 18.95 0.88 -31.24
N ALA A 706 17.69 1.30 -31.34
CA ALA A 706 17.28 2.42 -32.19
C ALA A 706 17.95 3.74 -31.80
N LEU A 707 18.04 4.06 -30.51
CA LEU A 707 18.73 5.27 -30.03
C LEU A 707 20.25 5.15 -30.02
N TRP A 708 20.79 3.93 -30.02
CA TRP A 708 22.22 3.67 -30.12
C TRP A 708 22.76 3.76 -31.56
N LEU A 709 21.96 3.45 -32.58
CA LEU A 709 22.39 3.45 -33.99
C LEU A 709 23.16 4.73 -34.43
N PRO A 710 22.72 5.97 -34.10
CA PRO A 710 23.46 7.17 -34.47
C PRO A 710 24.87 7.26 -33.87
N ALA A 711 25.18 6.51 -32.81
CA ALA A 711 26.50 6.46 -32.20
C ALA A 711 27.54 5.70 -33.05
N VAL A 712 27.09 4.77 -33.89
CA VAL A 712 27.95 3.85 -34.66
C VAL A 712 27.94 4.09 -36.17
N VAL A 713 27.21 5.11 -36.63
CA VAL A 713 27.24 5.55 -38.03
C VAL A 713 28.31 6.61 -38.20
N ASN A 714 29.24 6.43 -39.13
CA ASN A 714 30.37 7.33 -39.39
C ASN A 714 29.98 8.82 -39.50
N SER A 715 28.85 9.13 -40.15
CA SER A 715 28.40 10.52 -40.34
C SER A 715 27.81 11.16 -39.07
N THR A 716 27.36 10.37 -38.09
CA THR A 716 26.67 10.87 -36.89
C THR A 716 27.37 10.53 -35.57
N GLY A 717 28.37 9.64 -35.56
CA GLY A 717 29.07 9.18 -34.36
C GLY A 717 29.74 10.32 -33.60
N GLY A 718 30.47 11.19 -34.30
CA GLY A 718 31.08 12.38 -33.69
C GLY A 718 30.05 13.37 -33.12
N PHE A 719 28.91 13.56 -33.79
CA PHE A 719 27.80 14.37 -33.27
C PHE A 719 27.22 13.76 -31.99
N TYR A 720 26.98 12.45 -31.99
CA TYR A 720 26.44 11.72 -30.83
C TYR A 720 27.36 11.83 -29.61
N TYR A 721 28.68 11.71 -29.81
CA TYR A 721 29.65 11.89 -28.73
C TYR A 721 29.69 13.33 -28.21
N LYS A 722 29.75 14.31 -29.13
CA LYS A 722 29.83 15.74 -28.79
C LYS A 722 28.61 16.22 -28.00
N GLU A 723 27.41 15.80 -28.39
CA GLU A 723 26.17 16.17 -27.70
C GLU A 723 25.80 15.21 -26.55
N LYS A 724 26.67 14.26 -26.20
CA LYS A 724 26.47 13.29 -25.11
C LYS A 724 25.15 12.50 -25.27
N GLY A 725 24.88 12.03 -26.49
CA GLY A 725 23.66 11.31 -26.89
C GLY A 725 23.35 10.05 -26.05
N LEU A 726 24.36 9.47 -25.40
CA LEU A 726 24.22 8.37 -24.43
C LEU A 726 23.15 8.63 -23.37
N TRP A 727 22.98 9.89 -22.94
CA TRP A 727 21.95 10.21 -21.96
C TRP A 727 20.53 10.10 -22.52
N ALA A 728 20.31 10.36 -23.81
CA ALA A 728 19.00 10.13 -24.41
C ALA A 728 18.64 8.63 -24.41
N LEU A 729 19.62 7.75 -24.66
CA LEU A 729 19.49 6.30 -24.58
C LEU A 729 19.08 5.85 -23.17
N ILE A 730 19.86 6.24 -22.14
CA ILE A 730 19.58 5.91 -20.73
C ILE A 730 18.21 6.46 -20.32
N MET A 731 17.85 7.67 -20.77
CA MET A 731 16.57 8.28 -20.46
C MET A 731 15.39 7.53 -21.09
N ALA A 732 15.53 7.02 -22.32
CA ALA A 732 14.46 6.25 -22.95
C ALA A 732 14.19 4.93 -22.21
N GLN A 733 15.25 4.23 -21.83
CA GLN A 733 15.19 2.98 -21.07
C GLN A 733 14.59 3.15 -19.68
N THR A 734 15.07 4.15 -18.92
CA THR A 734 14.57 4.41 -17.57
C THR A 734 13.16 4.98 -17.56
N THR A 735 12.69 5.56 -18.67
CA THR A 735 11.34 6.13 -18.81
C THR A 735 10.32 5.12 -19.32
N LEU A 736 10.76 4.02 -19.93
CA LEU A 736 9.86 2.99 -20.43
C LEU A 736 9.24 2.20 -19.28
N ASN A 737 7.91 2.13 -19.29
CA ASN A 737 7.06 1.41 -18.33
C ASN A 737 6.19 0.35 -19.03
N ILE A 738 5.67 -0.60 -18.25
CA ILE A 738 4.83 -1.71 -18.76
C ILE A 738 3.44 -1.23 -19.18
N TYR A 739 2.87 -0.21 -18.53
CA TYR A 739 1.53 0.32 -18.81
C TYR A 739 1.56 1.75 -19.34
N ALA A 740 0.69 2.04 -20.31
CA ALA A 740 0.68 3.33 -21.00
C ALA A 740 0.29 4.50 -20.08
N ALA A 741 -0.60 4.28 -19.12
CA ALA A 741 -1.02 5.33 -18.19
C ALA A 741 0.12 5.75 -17.25
N ASP A 742 0.84 4.78 -16.68
CA ASP A 742 2.01 5.03 -15.84
C ASP A 742 3.13 5.70 -16.63
N GLN A 743 3.30 5.35 -17.92
CA GLN A 743 4.24 6.01 -18.82
C GLN A 743 3.93 7.52 -18.95
N VAL A 744 2.69 7.88 -19.26
CA VAL A 744 2.30 9.29 -19.50
C VAL A 744 2.51 10.13 -18.24
N PHE A 745 2.06 9.62 -17.09
CA PHE A 745 2.27 10.29 -15.81
C PHE A 745 3.76 10.46 -15.50
N ASN A 746 4.56 9.40 -15.67
CA ASN A 746 6.00 9.45 -15.41
C ASN A 746 6.75 10.41 -16.35
N ILE A 747 6.35 10.49 -17.64
CA ILE A 747 6.93 11.47 -18.56
C ILE A 747 6.66 12.90 -18.07
N ALA A 748 5.41 13.21 -17.70
CA ALA A 748 5.04 14.54 -17.25
C ALA A 748 5.82 14.96 -15.99
N ILE A 749 5.86 14.10 -14.97
CA ILE A 749 6.55 14.43 -13.72
C ILE A 749 8.07 14.54 -13.90
N ARG A 750 8.65 13.75 -14.80
CA ARG A 750 10.08 13.80 -15.15
C ARG A 750 10.45 15.06 -15.91
N LEU A 751 9.65 15.48 -16.88
CA LEU A 751 9.89 16.73 -17.62
C LEU A 751 9.84 17.94 -16.69
N ILE A 752 8.84 18.01 -15.81
CA ILE A 752 8.72 19.07 -14.80
C ILE A 752 9.92 19.03 -13.84
N GLY A 753 10.26 17.84 -13.32
CA GLY A 753 11.39 17.65 -12.42
C GLY A 753 12.73 18.07 -13.05
N THR A 754 12.97 17.69 -14.31
CA THR A 754 14.17 18.06 -15.08
C THR A 754 14.25 19.57 -15.29
N PHE A 755 13.15 20.21 -15.67
CA PHE A 755 13.10 21.66 -15.87
C PHE A 755 13.44 22.42 -14.58
N ILE A 756 12.83 22.01 -13.46
CA ILE A 756 13.12 22.58 -12.14
C ILE A 756 14.58 22.32 -11.75
N GLY A 757 15.06 21.09 -11.91
CA GLY A 757 16.44 20.71 -11.61
C GLY A 757 17.49 21.48 -12.43
N ALA A 758 17.21 21.69 -13.73
CA ALA A 758 18.05 22.50 -14.62
C ALA A 758 18.09 23.96 -14.17
N THR A 759 16.93 24.53 -13.82
CA THR A 759 16.81 25.92 -13.35
C THR A 759 17.56 26.12 -12.03
N VAL A 760 17.33 25.24 -11.05
CA VAL A 760 18.02 25.29 -9.75
C VAL A 760 19.52 25.06 -9.91
N GLY A 761 19.94 24.14 -10.79
CA GLY A 761 21.34 23.90 -11.11
C GLY A 761 22.03 25.11 -11.74
N LEU A 762 21.33 25.82 -12.64
CA LEU A 762 21.83 27.06 -13.24
C LEU A 762 22.01 28.17 -12.21
N VAL A 763 21.00 28.39 -11.37
CA VAL A 763 21.07 29.39 -10.31
C VAL A 763 22.22 29.08 -9.37
N ALA A 764 22.35 27.82 -8.92
CA ALA A 764 23.45 27.39 -8.07
C ALA A 764 24.82 27.57 -8.73
N TRP A 765 24.95 27.24 -10.03
CA TRP A 765 26.19 27.44 -10.77
C TRP A 765 26.59 28.91 -10.84
N TYR A 766 25.71 29.79 -11.33
CA TYR A 766 26.03 31.21 -11.50
C TYR A 766 26.23 31.95 -10.17
N MET A 767 25.52 31.55 -9.10
CA MET A 767 25.75 32.10 -7.76
C MET A 767 27.12 31.73 -7.19
N GLY A 768 27.61 30.51 -7.43
CA GLY A 768 28.90 30.05 -6.90
C GLY A 768 30.10 30.41 -7.76
N ASN A 769 29.92 30.46 -9.09
CA ASN A 769 31.01 30.46 -10.07
C ASN A 769 30.94 31.60 -11.11
N GLY A 770 29.85 32.39 -11.13
CA GLY A 770 29.66 33.45 -12.11
C GLY A 770 29.73 32.93 -13.56
N HIS A 771 30.31 33.73 -14.45
CA HIS A 771 30.51 33.37 -15.86
C HIS A 771 31.83 32.62 -16.14
N GLY A 772 32.63 32.35 -15.10
CA GLY A 772 33.96 31.76 -15.24
C GLY A 772 34.00 30.25 -14.96
N ILE A 773 35.23 29.75 -14.85
CA ILE A 773 35.55 28.34 -14.52
C ILE A 773 35.22 28.00 -13.04
N GLY A 774 35.00 29.03 -12.22
CA GLY A 774 34.46 28.90 -10.86
C GLY A 774 35.50 28.92 -9.75
N ASN A 775 35.05 29.24 -8.53
CA ASN A 775 35.88 29.20 -7.32
C ASN A 775 35.50 27.95 -6.52
N PRO A 776 36.44 27.07 -6.14
CA PRO A 776 36.12 25.84 -5.40
C PRO A 776 35.38 26.13 -4.09
N PHE A 777 35.74 27.20 -3.36
CA PHE A 777 35.06 27.55 -2.12
C PHE A 777 33.64 28.08 -2.36
N GLY A 778 33.45 28.90 -3.40
CA GLY A 778 32.14 29.40 -3.80
C GLY A 778 31.21 28.28 -4.25
N ALA A 779 31.70 27.39 -5.12
CA ALA A 779 30.99 26.20 -5.56
C ALA A 779 30.61 25.28 -4.39
N ALA A 780 31.52 25.06 -3.43
CA ALA A 780 31.29 24.23 -2.26
C ALA A 780 30.15 24.77 -1.38
N VAL A 781 30.17 26.07 -1.06
CA VAL A 781 29.18 26.70 -0.16
C VAL A 781 27.81 26.76 -0.81
N VAL A 782 27.74 27.23 -2.06
CA VAL A 782 26.45 27.34 -2.77
C VAL A 782 25.83 25.97 -2.99
N THR A 783 26.61 24.97 -3.39
CA THR A 783 26.11 23.60 -3.53
C THR A 783 25.61 23.06 -2.19
N ALA A 784 26.33 23.26 -1.07
CA ALA A 784 25.86 22.85 0.26
C ALA A 784 24.48 23.45 0.61
N LEU A 785 24.25 24.72 0.29
CA LEU A 785 23.00 25.41 0.58
C LEU A 785 21.83 24.85 -0.24
N PHE A 786 22.03 24.61 -1.53
CA PHE A 786 21.00 24.01 -2.40
C PHE A 786 20.78 22.51 -2.13
N LEU A 787 21.78 21.79 -1.61
CA LEU A 787 21.63 20.39 -1.23
C LEU A 787 20.63 20.21 -0.06
N LEU A 788 20.47 21.19 0.83
CA LEU A 788 19.52 21.09 1.95
C LEU A 788 18.08 20.80 1.46
N PRO A 789 17.43 21.66 0.65
CA PRO A 789 16.08 21.39 0.15
C PRO A 789 16.03 20.19 -0.80
N LEU A 790 17.05 19.97 -1.63
CA LEU A 790 17.06 18.84 -2.59
C LEU A 790 17.09 17.48 -1.89
N VAL A 791 17.97 17.31 -0.90
CA VAL A 791 18.06 16.06 -0.13
C VAL A 791 16.81 15.87 0.75
N PHE A 792 16.22 16.96 1.25
CA PHE A 792 14.94 16.88 1.98
C PHE A 792 13.83 16.34 1.08
N LEU A 793 13.63 16.95 -0.09
CA LEU A 793 12.63 16.51 -1.06
C LEU A 793 12.87 15.06 -1.47
N ARG A 794 14.12 14.70 -1.78
CA ARG A 794 14.48 13.35 -2.18
C ARG A 794 14.19 12.29 -1.11
N ASN A 795 14.27 12.64 0.18
CA ASN A 795 14.08 11.67 1.26
C ASN A 795 12.64 11.56 1.79
N PHE A 796 11.82 12.61 1.66
CA PHE A 796 10.52 12.68 2.35
C PHE A 796 9.32 12.90 1.42
N THR A 797 9.52 13.06 0.11
CA THR A 797 8.42 13.23 -0.85
C THR A 797 7.62 11.92 -0.99
N PRO A 798 6.29 11.98 -1.18
CA PRO A 798 5.48 10.80 -1.48
C PRO A 798 5.98 10.01 -2.71
N PRO A 799 5.85 8.66 -2.72
CA PRO A 799 6.39 7.81 -3.80
C PRO A 799 5.96 8.21 -5.21
N GLN A 800 4.72 8.66 -5.38
CA GLN A 800 4.16 9.06 -6.68
C GLN A 800 4.91 10.21 -7.36
N VAL A 801 5.53 11.10 -6.59
CA VAL A 801 6.24 12.29 -7.11
C VAL A 801 7.76 12.09 -7.09
N LEU A 802 8.23 11.01 -6.46
CA LEU A 802 9.64 10.69 -6.29
C LEU A 802 10.41 10.58 -7.63
N PRO A 803 9.90 9.98 -8.72
CA PRO A 803 10.62 9.92 -9.99
C PRO A 803 11.01 11.30 -10.54
N GLY A 804 10.10 12.27 -10.42
CA GLY A 804 10.35 13.65 -10.87
C GLY A 804 11.37 14.37 -9.98
N VAL A 805 11.26 14.21 -8.65
CA VAL A 805 12.23 14.78 -7.71
C VAL A 805 13.62 14.20 -7.92
N LEU A 806 13.72 12.88 -8.12
CA LEU A 806 14.99 12.22 -8.39
C LEU A 806 15.64 12.77 -9.66
N LEU A 807 14.87 12.87 -10.75
CA LEU A 807 15.37 13.37 -12.01
C LEU A 807 15.76 14.86 -11.92
N GLY A 808 15.04 15.64 -11.12
CA GLY A 808 15.44 17.02 -10.79
C GLY A 808 16.78 17.09 -10.06
N CYS A 809 16.97 16.25 -9.03
CA CYS A 809 18.24 16.16 -8.29
C CYS A 809 19.40 15.65 -9.18
N ALA A 810 19.11 14.68 -10.06
CA ALA A 810 20.06 14.19 -11.04
C ALA A 810 20.47 15.30 -12.02
N THR A 811 19.50 16.05 -12.55
CA THR A 811 19.75 17.17 -13.47
C THR A 811 20.57 18.26 -12.79
N PHE A 812 20.25 18.62 -11.55
CA PHE A 812 21.06 19.53 -10.73
C PHE A 812 22.52 19.06 -10.63
N SER A 813 22.73 17.79 -10.31
CA SER A 813 24.06 17.18 -10.18
C SER A 813 24.82 17.20 -11.51
N LEU A 814 24.13 16.94 -12.63
CA LEU A 814 24.71 16.97 -13.96
C LEU A 814 25.08 18.39 -14.38
N VAL A 815 24.25 19.40 -14.11
CA VAL A 815 24.55 20.80 -14.45
C VAL A 815 25.79 21.29 -13.71
N ILE A 816 25.85 21.14 -12.39
CA ILE A 816 27.01 21.59 -11.61
C ILE A 816 28.24 20.75 -11.90
N GLY A 817 28.07 19.42 -11.95
CA GLY A 817 29.15 18.47 -12.14
C GLY A 817 29.84 18.57 -13.50
N TYR A 818 29.08 18.62 -14.59
CA TYR A 818 29.66 18.83 -15.92
C TYR A 818 30.27 20.22 -16.05
N SER A 819 29.65 21.26 -15.48
CA SER A 819 30.20 22.63 -15.56
C SER A 819 31.56 22.72 -14.88
N TRP A 820 31.73 22.01 -13.76
CA TRP A 820 33.02 21.94 -13.08
C TRP A 820 34.05 21.12 -13.86
N VAL A 821 33.65 19.93 -14.33
CA VAL A 821 34.52 19.00 -15.07
C VAL A 821 34.99 19.60 -16.39
N ASP A 822 34.10 20.22 -17.18
CA ASP A 822 34.45 20.86 -18.46
C ASP A 822 35.36 22.09 -18.27
N GLY A 823 35.26 22.76 -17.12
CA GLY A 823 36.09 23.91 -16.79
C GLY A 823 37.52 23.55 -16.33
N HIS A 824 37.73 22.35 -15.78
CA HIS A 824 38.99 21.96 -15.12
C HIS A 824 39.71 20.78 -15.77
N ILE A 825 39.01 19.91 -16.49
CA ILE A 825 39.56 18.75 -17.19
C ILE A 825 39.48 19.00 -18.70
N ALA A 826 40.62 19.02 -19.38
CA ALA A 826 40.66 19.11 -20.83
C ALA A 826 40.01 17.88 -21.47
N GLN A 827 38.96 18.08 -22.26
CA GLN A 827 38.24 17.02 -22.97
C GLN A 827 38.08 17.36 -24.44
N PHE A 828 37.96 16.32 -25.27
CA PHE A 828 37.81 16.47 -26.72
C PHE A 828 36.56 17.27 -27.13
N ALA A 829 35.45 17.09 -26.41
CA ALA A 829 34.22 17.84 -26.64
C ALA A 829 33.74 18.43 -25.31
N THR A 830 33.79 19.75 -25.21
CA THR A 830 33.25 20.53 -24.08
C THR A 830 31.82 20.99 -24.42
N PRO A 831 30.77 20.35 -23.88
CA PRO A 831 29.40 20.85 -23.98
C PRO A 831 29.24 22.29 -23.43
N GLY A 832 30.18 22.75 -22.61
CA GLY A 832 30.34 24.14 -22.17
C GLY A 832 30.09 24.28 -20.67
N ILE A 833 29.68 25.46 -20.21
CA ILE A 833 29.54 25.75 -18.77
C ILE A 833 28.16 26.37 -18.50
N GLY A 834 27.50 25.97 -17.42
CA GLY A 834 26.23 26.54 -16.96
C GLY A 834 25.09 26.35 -17.96
N TRP A 835 24.69 27.42 -18.65
CA TRP A 835 23.54 27.43 -19.58
C TRP A 835 23.62 26.36 -20.64
N SER A 836 24.79 26.20 -21.28
CA SER A 836 24.96 25.27 -22.39
C SER A 836 24.72 23.83 -21.98
N ILE A 837 25.10 23.44 -20.76
CA ILE A 837 24.84 22.11 -20.23
C ILE A 837 23.37 21.95 -19.89
N ALA A 838 22.75 22.94 -19.24
CA ALA A 838 21.37 22.82 -18.76
C ALA A 838 20.37 22.59 -19.89
N TRP A 839 20.41 23.40 -20.97
CA TRP A 839 19.47 23.22 -22.08
C TRP A 839 19.76 21.92 -22.85
N LYS A 840 21.03 21.57 -23.10
CA LYS A 840 21.40 20.31 -23.76
C LYS A 840 20.88 19.10 -22.98
N ARG A 841 20.99 19.12 -21.65
CA ARG A 841 20.48 18.07 -20.77
C ARG A 841 18.96 17.96 -20.85
N PHE A 842 18.25 19.08 -20.77
CA PHE A 842 16.80 19.11 -20.93
C PHE A 842 16.36 18.53 -22.29
N THR A 843 17.03 18.91 -23.37
CA THR A 843 16.74 18.39 -24.72
C THR A 843 16.95 16.88 -24.82
N LEU A 844 18.03 16.32 -24.25
CA LEU A 844 18.27 14.87 -24.26
C LEU A 844 17.20 14.09 -23.48
N VAL A 845 16.72 14.64 -22.36
CA VAL A 845 15.60 14.07 -21.60
C VAL A 845 14.32 14.07 -22.43
N VAL A 846 14.03 15.17 -23.15
CA VAL A 846 12.87 15.27 -24.05
C VAL A 846 12.96 14.22 -25.17
N ILE A 847 14.13 14.07 -25.81
CA ILE A 847 14.36 13.08 -26.87
C ILE A 847 14.16 11.65 -26.34
N GLY A 848 14.79 11.30 -25.22
CA GLY A 848 14.64 9.97 -24.62
C GLY A 848 13.19 9.66 -24.22
N SER A 849 12.49 10.65 -23.63
CA SER A 849 11.08 10.53 -23.24
C SER A 849 10.17 10.36 -24.47
N ALA A 850 10.42 11.12 -25.54
CA ALA A 850 9.67 11.03 -26.79
C ALA A 850 9.88 9.66 -27.47
N ALA A 851 11.11 9.18 -27.57
CA ALA A 851 11.42 7.87 -28.14
C ALA A 851 10.74 6.73 -27.36
N SER A 852 10.82 6.78 -26.01
CA SER A 852 10.15 5.83 -25.13
C SER A 852 8.62 5.84 -25.34
N PHE A 853 8.02 7.03 -25.45
CA PHE A 853 6.59 7.19 -25.73
C PHE A 853 6.18 6.62 -27.10
N ILE A 854 6.95 6.87 -28.16
CA ILE A 854 6.68 6.36 -29.52
C ILE A 854 6.69 4.82 -29.51
N VAL A 855 7.73 4.21 -28.96
CA VAL A 855 7.84 2.74 -28.89
C VAL A 855 6.75 2.14 -28.00
N MET A 856 6.37 2.84 -26.94
CA MET A 856 5.28 2.39 -26.07
C MET A 856 3.94 2.31 -26.80
N MET A 857 3.65 3.24 -27.71
CA MET A 857 2.41 3.28 -28.48
C MET A 857 2.30 2.18 -29.55
N LEU A 858 3.35 1.38 -29.78
CA LEU A 858 3.39 0.36 -30.82
C LEU A 858 3.65 -1.05 -30.23
N PRO A 859 2.64 -1.90 -29.94
CA PRO A 859 1.22 -1.66 -29.66
C PRO A 859 0.97 -1.32 -28.18
N PRO A 860 -0.05 -0.52 -27.82
CA PRO A 860 -0.22 -0.02 -26.46
C PRO A 860 -0.77 -1.10 -25.51
N THR A 861 -0.13 -1.23 -24.35
CA THR A 861 -0.65 -2.00 -23.21
C THR A 861 -1.49 -1.07 -22.32
N SER A 862 -2.80 -1.15 -22.47
CA SER A 862 -3.75 -0.29 -21.74
C SER A 862 -3.75 -0.59 -20.25
N GLY A 863 -3.53 0.44 -19.43
CA GLY A 863 -3.65 0.37 -17.97
C GLY A 863 -5.10 0.14 -17.57
N ARG A 864 -6.07 0.75 -18.27
CA ARG A 864 -7.51 0.54 -18.01
C ARG A 864 -7.96 -0.90 -18.22
N LYS A 865 -7.45 -1.58 -19.26
CA LYS A 865 -7.71 -3.02 -19.45
C LYS A 865 -7.13 -3.83 -18.29
N ALA A 866 -5.93 -3.47 -17.82
CA ALA A 866 -5.32 -4.08 -16.64
C ALA A 866 -6.15 -3.86 -15.37
N VAL A 867 -6.67 -2.65 -15.12
CA VAL A 867 -7.58 -2.34 -13.99
C VAL A 867 -8.76 -3.31 -14.02
N ARG A 868 -9.45 -3.39 -15.16
CA ARG A 868 -10.65 -4.22 -15.32
C ARG A 868 -10.37 -5.71 -15.07
N SER A 869 -9.31 -6.24 -15.68
CA SER A 869 -8.96 -7.65 -15.57
C SER A 869 -8.44 -8.00 -14.16
N ARG A 870 -7.75 -7.07 -13.51
CA ARG A 870 -7.31 -7.22 -12.11
C ARG A 870 -8.48 -7.26 -11.13
N ASN A 871 -9.48 -6.37 -11.29
CA ASN A 871 -10.73 -6.45 -10.52
C ASN A 871 -11.36 -7.85 -10.70
N ALA A 872 -11.48 -8.33 -11.96
CA ALA A 872 -12.02 -9.67 -12.22
C ALA A 872 -11.26 -10.79 -11.49
N SER A 873 -9.93 -10.71 -11.44
CA SER A 873 -9.09 -11.66 -10.70
C SER A 873 -9.30 -11.58 -9.19
N ILE A 874 -9.37 -10.37 -8.62
CA ILE A 874 -9.60 -10.16 -7.19
C ILE A 874 -10.97 -10.69 -6.77
N ILE A 875 -12.01 -10.42 -7.56
CA ILE A 875 -13.37 -10.94 -7.32
C ILE A 875 -13.39 -12.47 -7.33
N ALA A 876 -12.68 -13.11 -8.27
CA ALA A 876 -12.54 -14.57 -8.28
C ALA A 876 -11.81 -15.09 -7.04
N SER A 877 -10.73 -14.42 -6.61
CA SER A 877 -10.00 -14.79 -5.40
C SER A 877 -10.83 -14.57 -4.11
N LEU A 878 -11.66 -13.53 -4.06
CA LEU A 878 -12.62 -13.32 -2.97
C LEU A 878 -13.69 -14.42 -2.97
N GLY A 879 -14.18 -14.84 -4.13
CA GLY A 879 -15.06 -16.02 -4.25
C GLY A 879 -14.40 -17.31 -3.77
N ASN A 880 -13.10 -17.51 -4.07
CA ASN A 880 -12.34 -18.65 -3.54
C ASN A 880 -12.12 -18.57 -2.02
N LEU A 881 -11.94 -17.36 -1.46
CA LEU A 881 -11.85 -17.16 -0.02
C LEU A 881 -13.19 -17.45 0.67
N TYR A 882 -14.30 -17.03 0.06
CA TYR A 882 -15.66 -17.39 0.50
C TYR A 882 -15.85 -18.91 0.48
N ALA A 883 -15.53 -19.56 -0.64
CA ALA A 883 -15.65 -21.02 -0.77
C ALA A 883 -14.78 -21.77 0.24
N PHE A 884 -13.55 -21.30 0.49
CA PHE A 884 -12.68 -21.85 1.52
C PHE A 884 -13.34 -21.75 2.89
N LEU A 885 -13.84 -20.57 3.26
CA LEU A 885 -14.48 -20.37 4.56
C LEU A 885 -15.75 -21.23 4.70
N MET A 886 -16.58 -21.31 3.67
CA MET A 886 -17.77 -22.19 3.67
C MET A 886 -17.40 -23.66 3.77
N SER A 887 -16.31 -24.09 3.12
CA SER A 887 -15.82 -25.47 3.24
C SER A 887 -15.34 -25.79 4.67
N THR A 888 -14.72 -24.83 5.36
CA THR A 888 -14.32 -24.98 6.76
C THR A 888 -15.55 -25.07 7.67
N TRP A 889 -16.55 -24.22 7.43
CA TRP A 889 -17.84 -24.28 8.11
C TRP A 889 -18.52 -25.65 7.95
N ILE A 890 -18.42 -26.28 6.77
CA ILE A 890 -19.00 -27.62 6.52
C ILE A 890 -18.16 -28.73 7.17
N ALA A 891 -16.83 -28.65 7.07
CA ALA A 891 -15.92 -29.71 7.51
C ALA A 891 -15.87 -29.89 9.03
N GLU A 892 -16.12 -28.82 9.79
CA GLU A 892 -16.14 -28.85 11.26
C GLU A 892 -17.51 -29.22 11.86
N VAL A 893 -18.56 -29.46 11.05
CA VAL A 893 -19.85 -29.97 11.57
C VAL A 893 -19.73 -31.47 11.82
N PRO A 894 -19.90 -31.98 13.05
CA PRO A 894 -19.97 -33.41 13.29
C PRO A 894 -21.16 -33.96 12.50
N ARG A 895 -20.93 -34.94 11.62
CA ARG A 895 -22.03 -35.76 11.10
C ARG A 895 -22.71 -36.38 12.32
N SER A 896 -23.92 -35.94 12.65
CA SER A 896 -24.73 -36.58 13.67
C SER A 896 -24.88 -38.04 13.29
N THR A 897 -24.37 -38.93 14.14
CA THR A 897 -24.67 -40.36 14.13
C THR A 897 -26.17 -40.53 14.37
N SER A 898 -26.96 -40.51 13.30
CA SER A 898 -28.38 -40.87 13.32
C SER A 898 -28.81 -41.74 12.14
N ASP A 899 -27.88 -42.14 11.26
CA ASP A 899 -28.18 -43.00 10.09
C ASP A 899 -27.68 -44.44 10.27
N ALA A 900 -27.45 -44.87 11.51
CA ALA A 900 -27.03 -46.23 11.85
C ALA A 900 -28.00 -46.89 12.83
N GLU A 901 -29.31 -46.81 12.57
CA GLU A 901 -30.30 -47.67 13.23
C GLU A 901 -31.66 -47.63 12.51
N SER A 902 -31.68 -48.06 11.24
CA SER A 902 -32.89 -48.63 10.63
C SER A 902 -32.50 -49.43 9.40
N ASP A 903 -32.18 -50.71 9.63
CA ASP A 903 -32.58 -51.82 8.75
C ASP A 903 -31.96 -53.12 9.28
N SER A 904 -32.58 -53.66 10.33
CA SER A 904 -32.43 -55.06 10.73
C SER A 904 -33.77 -55.75 10.56
N ASN A 905 -33.98 -56.38 9.40
CA ASN A 905 -34.54 -57.73 9.24
C ASN A 905 -35.07 -57.94 7.81
N SER A 906 -34.38 -58.77 7.02
CA SER A 906 -34.94 -60.03 6.51
C SER A 906 -33.99 -60.70 5.51
N ASP A 907 -33.55 -61.90 5.92
CA ASP A 907 -33.44 -63.12 5.13
C ASP A 907 -32.82 -63.13 3.72
N SER A 908 -31.64 -63.76 3.71
CA SER A 908 -31.33 -64.97 2.93
C SER A 908 -30.88 -64.85 1.47
N SER A 909 -29.90 -65.72 1.20
CA SER A 909 -29.46 -66.29 -0.08
C SER A 909 -28.37 -65.54 -0.87
N GLY A 910 -27.27 -66.26 -1.12
CA GLY A 910 -26.77 -66.36 -2.49
C GLY A 910 -25.35 -65.87 -2.77
N LEU A 911 -24.38 -66.77 -2.57
CA LEU A 911 -23.22 -67.05 -3.45
C LEU A 911 -22.29 -65.91 -3.91
N ALA A 912 -21.02 -66.05 -3.52
CA ALA A 912 -19.84 -65.57 -4.25
C ALA A 912 -19.69 -66.27 -5.63
N PRO A 913 -18.90 -65.69 -6.54
CA PRO A 913 -17.54 -66.23 -6.77
C PRO A 913 -16.47 -65.11 -6.81
N GLU A 914 -15.34 -65.27 -6.12
CA GLU A 914 -14.08 -65.86 -6.63
C GLU A 914 -13.49 -65.17 -7.87
N ASN A 915 -12.35 -64.46 -7.72
CA ASN A 915 -11.02 -65.03 -7.94
C ASN A 915 -9.86 -64.01 -7.74
N PRO A 916 -8.60 -64.48 -7.60
CA PRO A 916 -7.62 -63.93 -6.66
C PRO A 916 -6.34 -63.45 -7.36
N GLY A 917 -5.43 -62.82 -6.61
CA GLY A 917 -4.19 -62.28 -7.16
C GLY A 917 -3.16 -61.91 -6.10
N GLU A 918 -2.72 -62.94 -5.41
CA GLU A 918 -1.70 -63.03 -4.36
C GLU A 918 -0.33 -62.41 -4.74
N LYS A 919 0.34 -61.75 -3.77
CA LYS A 919 1.68 -62.08 -3.21
C LYS A 919 2.50 -60.85 -2.80
N GLY A 920 3.05 -60.90 -1.58
CA GLY A 920 4.44 -60.45 -1.39
C GLY A 920 4.79 -59.58 -0.18
N ASN A 921 4.47 -60.04 1.03
CA ASN A 921 5.41 -60.22 2.15
C ASN A 921 6.45 -59.10 2.48
N LYS A 922 6.34 -58.48 3.66
CA LYS A 922 7.31 -58.52 4.80
C LYS A 922 7.13 -57.33 5.76
N ASP A 923 6.57 -57.60 6.93
CA ASP A 923 6.87 -56.94 8.21
C ASP A 923 8.18 -57.54 8.79
N PRO A 924 8.73 -57.16 9.97
CA PRO A 924 8.35 -56.09 10.94
C PRO A 924 9.56 -55.27 11.46
N ALA A 925 9.32 -54.23 12.29
CA ALA A 925 9.93 -54.14 13.63
C ALA A 925 9.62 -52.82 14.38
N ASN A 926 9.17 -53.01 15.62
CA ASN A 926 9.40 -52.22 16.84
C ASN A 926 8.47 -51.05 17.21
N HIS A 927 7.44 -51.43 17.98
CA HIS A 927 7.12 -50.96 19.34
C HIS A 927 7.81 -49.70 19.87
N GLU A 928 7.00 -48.76 20.38
CA GLU A 928 7.09 -48.37 21.80
C GLU A 928 5.79 -47.71 22.30
N ALA A 929 5.49 -47.98 23.57
CA ALA A 929 4.22 -47.76 24.26
C ALA A 929 3.97 -46.29 24.64
N VAL A 930 2.72 -45.84 24.50
CA VAL A 930 2.24 -44.58 25.07
C VAL A 930 1.52 -44.85 26.38
N VAL A 931 2.11 -44.37 27.46
CA VAL A 931 1.58 -44.35 28.82
C VAL A 931 0.47 -43.29 28.90
N SER A 932 -0.69 -43.74 29.38
CA SER A 932 -1.84 -42.93 29.75
C SER A 932 -1.58 -42.16 31.05
N GLY A 933 -1.68 -40.83 30.99
CA GLY A 933 -1.65 -39.94 32.15
C GLY A 933 -2.76 -38.89 32.01
N SER A 934 -3.77 -38.99 32.87
CA SER A 934 -4.86 -38.02 32.97
C SER A 934 -4.35 -36.69 33.51
N ILE A 935 -4.51 -35.61 32.74
CA ILE A 935 -4.37 -34.25 33.23
C ILE A 935 -5.61 -33.46 32.77
N SER A 936 -6.35 -32.95 33.75
CA SER A 936 -7.45 -32.02 33.53
C SER A 936 -6.93 -30.74 32.88
N HIS A 937 -7.37 -30.46 31.65
CA HIS A 937 -7.11 -29.20 30.97
C HIS A 937 -8.42 -28.46 30.74
N THR A 938 -8.54 -27.31 31.40
CA THR A 938 -9.39 -26.18 31.00
C THR A 938 -9.26 -25.91 29.49
N HIS A 939 -10.40 -25.77 28.81
CA HIS A 939 -10.52 -25.47 27.38
C HIS A 939 -9.63 -24.30 26.95
N LEU A 940 -8.52 -24.61 26.27
CA LEU A 940 -7.83 -23.71 25.35
C LEU A 940 -7.69 -24.51 24.05
N ALA A 941 -8.62 -24.25 23.12
CA ALA A 941 -8.65 -24.93 21.83
C ALA A 941 -7.32 -24.70 21.08
N PRO A 942 -6.70 -25.76 20.50
CA PRO A 942 -5.52 -25.59 19.66
C PRO A 942 -5.92 -24.79 18.42
N THR A 943 -5.24 -23.67 18.18
CA THR A 943 -5.40 -22.81 16.99
C THR A 943 -5.49 -23.68 15.73
N ALA A 944 -6.68 -23.77 15.13
CA ALA A 944 -6.90 -24.65 13.98
C ALA A 944 -6.04 -24.20 12.79
N LEU A 945 -5.33 -25.14 12.14
CA LEU A 945 -4.40 -24.88 11.03
C LEU A 945 -5.00 -24.03 9.90
N TRP A 946 -6.33 -24.07 9.72
CA TRP A 946 -7.04 -23.27 8.73
C TRP A 946 -6.96 -21.77 9.00
N LEU A 947 -6.81 -21.34 10.26
CA LEU A 947 -6.87 -19.93 10.65
C LEU A 947 -5.65 -19.17 10.14
N ASP A 948 -4.48 -19.80 10.14
CA ASP A 948 -3.26 -19.20 9.61
C ASP A 948 -3.28 -19.14 8.07
N GLU A 949 -3.80 -20.19 7.42
CA GLU A 949 -4.02 -20.16 5.97
C GLU A 949 -5.02 -19.07 5.56
N PHE A 950 -6.13 -18.94 6.29
CA PHE A 950 -7.13 -17.90 6.08
C PHE A 950 -6.52 -16.50 6.21
N ARG A 951 -5.75 -16.25 7.28
CA ARG A 951 -5.09 -14.95 7.53
C ARG A 951 -4.14 -14.57 6.40
N VAL A 952 -3.33 -15.51 5.92
CA VAL A 952 -2.39 -15.25 4.81
C VAL A 952 -3.16 -14.88 3.54
N ARG A 953 -4.24 -15.60 3.21
CA ARG A 953 -5.09 -15.28 2.04
C ARG A 953 -5.78 -13.92 2.18
N LEU A 954 -6.30 -13.61 3.37
CA LEU A 954 -6.97 -12.33 3.67
C LEU A 954 -6.02 -11.13 3.51
N LEU A 955 -4.81 -11.22 4.09
CA LEU A 955 -3.80 -10.17 3.99
C LEU A 955 -3.33 -9.98 2.55
N GLY A 956 -3.11 -11.07 1.82
CA GLY A 956 -2.76 -11.04 0.39
C GLY A 956 -3.81 -10.28 -0.42
N LEU A 957 -5.10 -10.61 -0.26
CA LEU A 957 -6.18 -9.91 -0.97
C LEU A 957 -6.30 -8.43 -0.58
N SER A 958 -6.10 -8.09 0.69
CA SER A 958 -6.05 -6.69 1.12
C SER A 958 -4.93 -5.90 0.42
N GLU A 959 -3.78 -6.54 0.17
CA GLU A 959 -2.69 -5.93 -0.59
C GLU A 959 -3.08 -5.74 -2.05
N GLU A 960 -3.66 -6.77 -2.68
CA GLU A 960 -4.09 -6.69 -4.08
C GLU A 960 -5.11 -5.57 -4.32
N ILE A 961 -6.07 -5.38 -3.42
CA ILE A 961 -7.05 -4.29 -3.50
C ILE A 961 -6.36 -2.93 -3.35
N THR A 962 -5.38 -2.81 -2.45
CA THR A 962 -4.65 -1.56 -2.22
C THR A 962 -3.79 -1.18 -3.43
N THR A 963 -3.08 -2.14 -4.00
CA THR A 963 -2.28 -1.93 -5.23
C THR A 963 -3.17 -1.59 -6.43
N LEU A 964 -4.32 -2.25 -6.56
CA LEU A 964 -5.29 -1.92 -7.61
C LEU A 964 -5.85 -0.50 -7.45
N ARG A 965 -6.07 -0.02 -6.22
CA ARG A 965 -6.48 1.37 -5.97
C ARG A 965 -5.46 2.38 -6.52
N GLN A 966 -4.17 2.10 -6.38
CA GLN A 966 -3.12 2.94 -6.96
C GLN A 966 -3.15 2.90 -8.50
N LEU A 967 -3.26 1.70 -9.08
CA LEU A 967 -3.34 1.51 -10.54
C LEU A 967 -4.60 2.17 -11.15
N THR A 968 -5.74 2.15 -10.45
CA THR A 968 -6.95 2.87 -10.87
C THR A 968 -6.74 4.38 -10.86
N ALA A 969 -5.99 4.92 -9.90
CA ALA A 969 -5.66 6.35 -9.90
C ALA A 969 -4.73 6.72 -11.07
N THR A 970 -3.71 5.92 -11.37
CA THR A 970 -2.78 6.21 -12.47
C THR A 970 -3.40 6.02 -13.85
N ALA A 971 -4.31 5.05 -14.02
CA ALA A 971 -5.03 4.82 -15.28
C ALA A 971 -5.88 6.01 -15.78
N THR A 972 -6.06 7.06 -14.96
CA THR A 972 -6.76 8.29 -15.36
C THR A 972 -5.97 9.06 -16.40
N TRP A 973 -4.63 8.93 -16.37
CA TRP A 973 -3.68 9.61 -17.24
C TRP A 973 -3.61 9.06 -18.66
N GLU A 974 -4.22 7.91 -18.96
CA GLU A 974 -4.21 7.29 -20.30
C GLU A 974 -4.93 8.14 -21.37
N GLY A 975 -5.60 9.24 -20.99
CA GLY A 975 -6.38 10.09 -21.90
C GLY A 975 -7.65 9.39 -22.38
N SER A 976 -8.67 10.14 -22.81
CA SER A 976 -9.98 9.61 -23.17
C SER A 976 -10.24 9.80 -24.67
N VAL A 977 -9.60 8.99 -25.52
CA VAL A 977 -9.81 9.08 -26.98
C VAL A 977 -11.16 8.49 -27.40
N ARG A 978 -11.63 7.43 -26.73
CA ARG A 978 -12.86 6.69 -27.10
C ARG A 978 -14.12 7.13 -26.31
N GLY A 979 -13.94 7.76 -25.14
CA GLY A 979 -15.05 8.16 -24.27
C GLY A 979 -14.64 8.21 -22.80
N LYS A 980 -15.42 8.95 -21.99
CA LYS A 980 -15.16 9.18 -20.56
C LYS A 980 -14.96 7.84 -19.85
N TRP A 981 -13.83 7.69 -19.16
CA TRP A 981 -13.57 6.50 -18.37
C TRP A 981 -14.44 6.51 -17.09
N PRO A 982 -15.21 5.45 -16.79
CA PRO A 982 -16.02 5.31 -15.57
C PRO A 982 -15.18 5.13 -14.28
N LEU A 983 -14.43 6.17 -13.89
CA LEU A 983 -13.58 6.16 -12.69
C LEU A 983 -14.39 5.96 -11.40
N GLU A 984 -15.57 6.55 -11.31
CA GLU A 984 -16.43 6.47 -10.12
C GLU A 984 -16.88 5.03 -9.88
N GLU A 985 -17.25 4.32 -10.95
CA GLU A 985 -17.68 2.92 -10.91
C GLU A 985 -16.52 1.98 -10.54
N TYR A 986 -15.31 2.20 -11.06
CA TYR A 986 -14.14 1.41 -10.64
C TYR A 986 -13.75 1.66 -9.18
N ASN A 987 -13.87 2.89 -8.70
CA ASN A 987 -13.68 3.19 -7.27
C ASN A 987 -14.78 2.53 -6.42
N ALA A 988 -16.02 2.49 -6.91
CA ALA A 988 -17.11 1.79 -6.24
C ALA A 988 -16.88 0.27 -6.16
N LEU A 989 -16.33 -0.37 -7.22
CA LEU A 989 -15.91 -1.78 -7.19
C LEU A 989 -14.90 -2.02 -6.06
N LEU A 990 -13.85 -1.19 -5.99
CA LEU A 990 -12.81 -1.30 -4.95
C LEU A 990 -13.36 -1.11 -3.53
N VAL A 991 -14.38 -0.26 -3.36
CA VAL A 991 -15.08 -0.11 -2.08
C VAL A 991 -15.84 -1.39 -1.73
N ALA A 992 -16.62 -1.93 -2.67
CA ALA A 992 -17.37 -3.17 -2.47
C ALA A 992 -16.44 -4.38 -2.20
N GLU A 993 -15.32 -4.51 -2.92
CA GLU A 993 -14.29 -5.53 -2.67
C GLU A 993 -13.68 -5.40 -1.27
N SER A 994 -13.32 -4.18 -0.84
CA SER A 994 -12.78 -3.95 0.50
C SER A 994 -13.80 -4.25 1.61
N GLU A 995 -15.08 -4.05 1.36
CA GLU A 995 -16.14 -4.30 2.32
C GLU A 995 -16.48 -5.78 2.41
N MET A 996 -16.49 -6.48 1.28
CA MET A 996 -16.60 -7.93 1.23
C MET A 996 -15.47 -8.60 1.99
N LEU A 997 -14.23 -8.11 1.84
CA LEU A 997 -13.08 -8.62 2.59
C LEU A 997 -13.26 -8.46 4.11
N ILE A 998 -13.86 -7.34 4.54
CA ILE A 998 -14.21 -7.12 5.95
C ILE A 998 -15.28 -8.12 6.41
N GLY A 999 -16.33 -8.33 5.61
CA GLY A 999 -17.37 -9.32 5.91
C GLY A 999 -16.81 -10.75 6.01
N LEU A 1000 -15.94 -11.16 5.09
CA LEU A 1000 -15.27 -12.45 5.15
C LEU A 1000 -14.39 -12.58 6.41
N ALA A 1001 -13.66 -11.53 6.79
CA ALA A 1001 -12.86 -11.52 8.02
C ALA A 1001 -13.73 -11.68 9.28
N GLN A 1002 -14.87 -10.99 9.35
CA GLN A 1002 -15.82 -11.11 10.46
C GLN A 1002 -16.47 -12.49 10.52
N LEU A 1003 -16.81 -13.08 9.37
CA LEU A 1003 -17.37 -14.41 9.31
C LEU A 1003 -16.36 -15.48 9.74
N GLY A 1004 -15.08 -15.31 9.38
CA GLY A 1004 -13.99 -16.14 9.90
C GLY A 1004 -13.78 -15.96 11.41
N ASN A 1005 -13.96 -14.74 11.94
CA ASN A 1005 -13.90 -14.48 13.37
C ASN A 1005 -15.03 -15.17 14.13
N ALA A 1006 -16.26 -15.13 13.59
CA ALA A 1006 -17.40 -15.84 14.17
C ALA A 1006 -17.15 -17.35 14.20
N LEU A 1007 -16.68 -17.96 13.09
CA LEU A 1007 -16.34 -19.38 13.05
C LEU A 1007 -15.31 -19.77 14.13
N ALA A 1008 -14.30 -18.93 14.35
CA ALA A 1008 -13.24 -19.22 15.31
C ALA A 1008 -13.70 -19.21 16.78
N HIS A 1009 -14.85 -18.62 17.11
CA HIS A 1009 -15.33 -18.46 18.49
C HIS A 1009 -16.68 -19.13 18.78
N LEU A 1010 -17.45 -19.51 17.75
CA LEU A 1010 -18.73 -20.18 17.95
C LEU A 1010 -18.52 -21.65 18.31
N ASP A 1011 -19.22 -22.11 19.35
CA ASP A 1011 -19.33 -23.53 19.72
C ASP A 1011 -20.19 -24.31 18.72
N ASP A 1012 -20.04 -25.64 18.70
CA ASP A 1012 -20.68 -26.52 17.70
C ASP A 1012 -22.22 -26.40 17.68
N GLU A 1013 -22.87 -26.28 18.83
CA GLU A 1013 -24.33 -26.09 18.92
C GLU A 1013 -24.78 -24.76 18.30
N TRP A 1014 -24.03 -23.70 18.57
CA TRP A 1014 -24.29 -22.38 17.99
C TRP A 1014 -23.96 -22.32 16.50
N ARG A 1015 -22.98 -23.11 16.03
CA ARG A 1015 -22.73 -23.28 14.59
C ARG A 1015 -23.93 -23.94 13.92
N ILE A 1016 -24.48 -25.00 14.50
CA ILE A 1016 -25.69 -25.67 13.99
C ILE A 1016 -26.87 -24.69 13.96
N THR A 1017 -27.07 -23.94 15.03
CA THR A 1017 -28.11 -22.90 15.11
C THR A 1017 -27.90 -21.80 14.07
N PHE A 1018 -26.66 -21.36 13.87
CA PHE A 1018 -26.27 -20.41 12.83
C PHE A 1018 -26.62 -20.92 11.43
N MET A 1019 -26.32 -22.17 11.14
CA MET A 1019 -26.66 -22.80 9.85
C MET A 1019 -28.17 -22.86 9.64
N HIS A 1020 -28.94 -23.27 10.65
CA HIS A 1020 -30.40 -23.37 10.54
C HIS A 1020 -31.10 -22.02 10.40
N ASN A 1021 -30.61 -20.99 11.09
CA ASN A 1021 -31.25 -19.66 11.07
C ASN A 1021 -30.83 -18.85 9.84
N THR A 1022 -29.54 -18.81 9.52
CA THR A 1022 -29.05 -18.02 8.38
C THR A 1022 -29.24 -18.71 7.04
N ARG A 1023 -29.30 -20.06 7.02
CA ARG A 1023 -29.36 -20.89 5.80
C ARG A 1023 -28.23 -20.60 4.79
N VAL A 1024 -27.14 -19.98 5.23
CA VAL A 1024 -26.01 -19.59 4.37
C VAL A 1024 -25.31 -20.80 3.73
N LEU A 1025 -25.43 -21.98 4.36
CA LEU A 1025 -24.90 -23.25 3.86
C LEU A 1025 -25.90 -24.08 3.03
N ASN A 1026 -27.08 -23.54 2.70
CA ASN A 1026 -27.99 -24.21 1.78
C ASN A 1026 -27.27 -24.45 0.43
N PRO A 1027 -27.21 -25.69 -0.09
CA PRO A 1027 -26.49 -26.00 -1.33
C PRO A 1027 -26.93 -25.17 -2.53
N HIS A 1028 -28.24 -24.90 -2.66
CA HIS A 1028 -28.76 -24.07 -3.74
C HIS A 1028 -28.32 -22.61 -3.59
N PHE A 1029 -28.32 -22.10 -2.37
CA PHE A 1029 -27.88 -20.75 -2.08
C PHE A 1029 -26.38 -20.54 -2.30
N ILE A 1030 -25.54 -21.48 -1.85
CA ILE A 1030 -24.09 -21.44 -2.15
C ILE A 1030 -23.87 -21.42 -3.66
N THR A 1031 -24.64 -22.22 -4.41
CA THR A 1031 -24.58 -22.26 -5.87
C THR A 1031 -24.94 -20.92 -6.49
N ASP A 1032 -26.00 -20.25 -6.01
CA ASP A 1032 -26.39 -18.90 -6.45
C ASP A 1032 -25.24 -17.89 -6.22
N VAL A 1033 -24.68 -17.86 -5.01
CA VAL A 1033 -23.58 -16.94 -4.65
C VAL A 1033 -22.34 -17.18 -5.50
N MET A 1034 -21.90 -18.44 -5.65
CA MET A 1034 -20.74 -18.80 -6.46
C MET A 1034 -20.95 -18.50 -7.95
N THR A 1035 -22.18 -18.65 -8.43
CA THR A 1035 -22.54 -18.30 -9.82
C THR A 1035 -22.40 -16.80 -10.05
N VAL A 1036 -22.89 -15.96 -9.12
CA VAL A 1036 -22.73 -14.50 -9.25
C VAL A 1036 -21.26 -14.09 -9.22
N PHE A 1037 -20.44 -14.64 -8.32
CA PHE A 1037 -18.99 -14.40 -8.33
C PHE A 1037 -18.35 -14.74 -9.67
N SER A 1038 -18.69 -15.91 -10.22
CA SER A 1038 -18.15 -16.40 -11.49
C SER A 1038 -18.58 -15.50 -12.65
N LEU A 1039 -19.87 -15.15 -12.74
CA LEU A 1039 -20.42 -14.32 -13.81
C LEU A 1039 -19.88 -12.89 -13.77
N VAL A 1040 -19.80 -12.28 -12.59
CA VAL A 1040 -19.22 -10.94 -12.42
C VAL A 1040 -17.74 -10.93 -12.81
N SER A 1041 -16.96 -11.90 -12.34
CA SER A 1041 -15.55 -12.04 -12.71
C SER A 1041 -15.38 -12.25 -14.21
N GLN A 1042 -16.17 -13.12 -14.84
CA GLN A 1042 -16.11 -13.39 -16.28
C GLN A 1042 -16.55 -12.18 -17.12
N SER A 1043 -17.63 -11.52 -16.75
CA SER A 1043 -18.11 -10.29 -17.41
C SER A 1043 -17.05 -9.19 -17.36
N LEU A 1044 -16.43 -8.94 -16.20
CA LEU A 1044 -15.34 -7.98 -16.11
C LEU A 1044 -14.12 -8.43 -16.92
N ARG A 1045 -13.76 -9.72 -16.90
CA ARG A 1045 -12.60 -10.24 -17.65
C ARG A 1045 -12.79 -10.10 -19.16
N ASN A 1046 -13.94 -10.49 -19.69
CA ASN A 1046 -14.23 -10.50 -21.12
C ASN A 1046 -14.73 -9.14 -21.62
N GLY A 1047 -15.45 -8.40 -20.77
CA GLY A 1047 -16.11 -7.14 -21.11
C GLY A 1047 -17.49 -7.37 -21.71
N GLU A 1048 -18.09 -8.52 -21.41
CA GLU A 1048 -19.39 -8.94 -21.94
C GLU A 1048 -20.51 -8.48 -21.00
N PRO A 1049 -21.65 -8.03 -21.54
CA PRO A 1049 -22.78 -7.57 -20.74
C PRO A 1049 -23.41 -8.73 -19.95
N LEU A 1050 -23.97 -8.42 -18.79
CA LEU A 1050 -24.68 -9.39 -17.96
C LEU A 1050 -26.17 -9.45 -18.34
N HIS A 1051 -26.79 -10.63 -18.23
CA HIS A 1051 -28.23 -10.76 -18.49
C HIS A 1051 -29.08 -10.16 -17.37
N GLN A 1052 -30.19 -9.50 -17.74
CA GLN A 1052 -31.12 -8.89 -16.79
C GLN A 1052 -31.76 -9.88 -15.82
N VAL A 1053 -31.93 -11.14 -16.27
CA VAL A 1053 -32.57 -12.26 -15.56
C VAL A 1053 -31.78 -12.74 -14.33
N LEU A 1054 -30.48 -12.44 -14.28
CA LEU A 1054 -29.63 -12.87 -13.17
C LEU A 1054 -30.15 -12.33 -11.84
N PRO A 1055 -30.04 -13.10 -10.74
CA PRO A 1055 -30.53 -12.67 -9.43
C PRO A 1055 -29.94 -11.31 -9.06
N GLN A 1056 -30.81 -10.34 -8.88
CA GLN A 1056 -30.44 -8.95 -8.61
C GLN A 1056 -30.23 -8.70 -7.11
N SER A 1057 -30.78 -9.55 -6.26
CA SER A 1057 -30.54 -9.57 -4.82
C SER A 1057 -30.30 -10.98 -4.31
N LEU A 1058 -29.06 -11.28 -3.90
CA LEU A 1058 -28.73 -12.50 -3.18
C LEU A 1058 -29.36 -12.51 -1.78
N VAL A 1059 -29.55 -11.34 -1.18
CA VAL A 1059 -30.34 -11.23 0.07
C VAL A 1059 -31.77 -11.70 -0.15
N GLY A 1060 -32.44 -11.24 -1.22
CA GLY A 1060 -33.78 -11.71 -1.59
C GLY A 1060 -33.82 -13.22 -1.84
N ARG A 1061 -32.81 -13.76 -2.53
CA ARG A 1061 -32.66 -15.23 -2.73
C ARG A 1061 -32.48 -15.99 -1.43
N LEU A 1062 -31.72 -15.45 -0.48
CA LEU A 1062 -31.57 -16.07 0.84
C LEU A 1062 -32.92 -16.15 1.55
N MET A 1063 -33.71 -15.07 1.53
CA MET A 1063 -35.05 -15.03 2.12
C MET A 1063 -36.02 -15.99 1.40
N TYR A 1064 -35.95 -16.08 0.07
CA TYR A 1064 -36.73 -17.03 -0.71
C TYR A 1064 -36.45 -18.49 -0.32
N HIS A 1065 -35.17 -18.86 -0.20
CA HIS A 1065 -34.76 -20.20 0.24
C HIS A 1065 -35.12 -20.46 1.70
N HIS A 1066 -35.09 -19.43 2.55
CA HIS A 1066 -35.56 -19.51 3.94
C HIS A 1066 -37.07 -19.81 3.99
N TYR A 1067 -37.87 -19.10 3.20
CA TYR A 1067 -39.32 -19.24 3.16
C TYR A 1067 -39.79 -20.58 2.58
N ASN A 1068 -39.33 -20.94 1.37
CA ASN A 1068 -39.76 -22.18 0.70
C ASN A 1068 -39.40 -23.44 1.48
N HIS A 1069 -38.28 -23.43 2.19
CA HIS A 1069 -37.90 -24.54 3.06
C HIS A 1069 -38.81 -24.64 4.29
N HIS A 1070 -39.41 -23.54 4.76
CA HIS A 1070 -40.38 -23.55 5.84
C HIS A 1070 -41.71 -24.20 5.42
N TYR A 1071 -42.17 -23.96 4.18
CA TYR A 1071 -43.38 -24.58 3.63
C TYR A 1071 -43.23 -26.07 3.34
N LEU A 1072 -42.08 -26.50 2.79
CA LEU A 1072 -41.82 -27.91 2.52
C LEU A 1072 -41.71 -28.76 3.80
N HIS A 1073 -41.22 -28.18 4.90
CA HIS A 1073 -41.10 -28.87 6.18
C HIS A 1073 -42.33 -28.74 7.09
N GLN A 1074 -43.29 -27.86 6.79
CA GLN A 1074 -44.59 -27.82 7.47
C GLN A 1074 -45.44 -29.09 7.20
N ALA A 1075 -45.13 -29.84 6.14
CA ALA A 1075 -45.80 -31.09 5.79
C ALA A 1075 -45.30 -32.33 6.58
N ALA A 1076 -44.26 -32.19 7.41
CA ALA A 1076 -43.74 -33.27 8.25
C ALA A 1076 -43.98 -32.95 9.75
N PRO A 1077 -44.63 -33.82 10.53
CA PRO A 1077 -44.78 -33.60 11.96
C PRO A 1077 -43.43 -33.83 12.64
N ARG A 1078 -42.72 -32.75 12.98
CA ARG A 1078 -41.64 -32.78 13.96
C ARG A 1078 -42.04 -31.92 15.15
N ASP A 1079 -41.61 -32.37 16.33
CA ASP A 1079 -41.73 -31.65 17.59
C ASP A 1079 -41.40 -30.17 17.40
N GLN A 1080 -42.25 -29.32 17.97
CA GLN A 1080 -42.10 -27.87 18.03
C GLN A 1080 -40.95 -27.46 18.98
N SER A 1081 -39.78 -28.07 18.82
CA SER A 1081 -38.55 -27.76 19.57
C SER A 1081 -37.70 -26.69 18.86
N GLY A 1082 -38.33 -25.76 18.15
CA GLY A 1082 -37.67 -24.51 17.79
C GLY A 1082 -37.48 -23.70 19.07
N GLN A 1083 -36.29 -23.72 19.66
CA GLN A 1083 -35.94 -22.96 20.87
C GLN A 1083 -36.42 -21.51 20.73
N TYR A 1084 -37.34 -21.11 21.62
CA TYR A 1084 -37.74 -19.71 21.79
C TYR A 1084 -36.50 -18.88 22.14
N LEU A 1085 -36.44 -17.64 21.65
CA LEU A 1085 -35.35 -16.73 22.03
C LEU A 1085 -35.56 -16.35 23.50
N THR A 1086 -34.78 -16.95 24.41
CA THR A 1086 -34.85 -16.66 25.85
C THR A 1086 -33.90 -15.53 26.22
N VAL A 1087 -34.17 -14.88 27.36
CA VAL A 1087 -33.25 -13.89 27.95
C VAL A 1087 -31.85 -14.49 28.14
N ASP A 1088 -31.77 -15.76 28.55
CA ASP A 1088 -30.51 -16.47 28.73
C ASP A 1088 -29.73 -16.66 27.43
N THR A 1089 -30.39 -16.99 26.31
CA THR A 1089 -29.70 -17.17 25.03
C THR A 1089 -29.13 -15.85 24.51
N VAL A 1090 -29.90 -14.76 24.57
CA VAL A 1090 -29.46 -13.43 24.09
C VAL A 1090 -28.34 -12.83 24.95
N SER A 1091 -28.29 -13.20 26.23
CA SER A 1091 -27.27 -12.76 27.19
C SER A 1091 -25.93 -13.50 27.07
N SER A 1092 -25.92 -14.63 26.37
CA SER A 1092 -24.72 -15.46 26.18
C SER A 1092 -23.65 -14.75 25.32
N LEU A 1093 -22.37 -15.07 25.59
CA LEU A 1093 -21.26 -14.56 24.79
C LEU A 1093 -21.31 -15.10 23.35
N ASP A 1094 -21.74 -16.34 23.18
CA ASP A 1094 -21.83 -17.00 21.88
C ASP A 1094 -22.86 -16.33 20.98
N TYR A 1095 -23.97 -15.83 21.55
CA TYR A 1095 -24.96 -15.07 20.80
C TYR A 1095 -24.38 -13.77 20.22
N MET A 1096 -23.42 -13.13 20.91
CA MET A 1096 -22.71 -11.95 20.40
C MET A 1096 -21.88 -12.28 19.15
N TYR A 1097 -21.19 -13.42 19.15
CA TYR A 1097 -20.45 -13.94 17.98
C TYR A 1097 -21.39 -14.39 16.86
N TYR A 1098 -22.51 -15.03 17.23
CA TYR A 1098 -23.56 -15.44 16.30
C TYR A 1098 -24.12 -14.23 15.55
N ALA A 1099 -24.52 -13.19 16.28
CA ALA A 1099 -25.04 -11.94 15.72
C ALA A 1099 -24.02 -11.26 14.82
N THR A 1100 -22.74 -11.24 15.22
CA THR A 1100 -21.64 -10.73 14.39
C THR A 1100 -21.51 -11.54 13.08
N GLY A 1101 -21.62 -12.86 13.16
CA GLY A 1101 -21.65 -13.76 11.99
C GLY A 1101 -22.82 -13.46 11.06
N VAL A 1102 -24.02 -13.19 11.60
CA VAL A 1102 -25.21 -12.85 10.80
C VAL A 1102 -24.99 -11.55 10.04
N VAL A 1103 -24.46 -10.51 10.71
CA VAL A 1103 -24.11 -9.24 10.06
C VAL A 1103 -23.05 -9.45 8.98
N ALA A 1104 -22.06 -10.31 9.24
CA ALA A 1104 -21.00 -10.63 8.29
C ALA A 1104 -21.54 -11.29 7.00
N VAL A 1105 -22.47 -12.24 7.12
CA VAL A 1105 -23.15 -12.86 5.96
C VAL A 1105 -23.87 -11.80 5.14
N PHE A 1106 -24.69 -10.97 5.78
CA PHE A 1106 -25.41 -9.90 5.08
C PHE A 1106 -24.45 -8.93 4.37
N LEU A 1107 -23.35 -8.56 5.03
CA LEU A 1107 -22.32 -7.69 4.47
C LEU A 1107 -21.65 -8.30 3.22
N VAL A 1108 -21.34 -9.60 3.25
CA VAL A 1108 -20.77 -10.31 2.10
C VAL A 1108 -21.78 -10.34 0.94
N LEU A 1109 -23.02 -10.78 1.18
CA LEU A 1109 -24.04 -10.90 0.14
C LEU A 1109 -24.36 -9.57 -0.52
N ARG A 1110 -24.55 -8.51 0.27
CA ARG A 1110 -24.77 -7.17 -0.24
C ARG A 1110 -23.58 -6.68 -1.06
N SER A 1111 -22.36 -6.96 -0.62
CA SER A 1111 -21.16 -6.55 -1.38
C SER A 1111 -21.11 -7.25 -2.73
N VAL A 1112 -21.53 -8.52 -2.82
CA VAL A 1112 -21.67 -9.24 -4.10
C VAL A 1112 -22.78 -8.62 -4.97
N ASP A 1113 -23.93 -8.26 -4.39
CA ASP A 1113 -25.01 -7.57 -5.10
C ASP A 1113 -24.55 -6.22 -5.68
N GLU A 1114 -23.78 -5.44 -4.92
CA GLU A 1114 -23.19 -4.19 -5.40
C GLU A 1114 -22.15 -4.42 -6.50
N LEU A 1115 -21.29 -5.44 -6.38
CA LEU A 1115 -20.36 -5.81 -7.46
C LEU A 1115 -21.12 -6.18 -8.74
N HIS A 1116 -22.23 -6.93 -8.63
CA HIS A 1116 -23.09 -7.27 -9.75
C HIS A 1116 -23.70 -6.02 -10.40
N LYS A 1117 -24.29 -5.13 -9.61
CA LYS A 1117 -24.90 -3.87 -10.07
C LYS A 1117 -23.89 -2.94 -10.75
N ILE A 1118 -22.71 -2.76 -10.16
CA ILE A 1118 -21.65 -1.93 -10.74
C ILE A 1118 -21.13 -2.55 -12.04
N THR A 1119 -21.00 -3.88 -12.10
CA THR A 1119 -20.58 -4.58 -13.31
C THR A 1119 -21.60 -4.43 -14.45
N LYS A 1120 -22.90 -4.48 -14.17
CA LYS A 1120 -23.94 -4.16 -15.17
C LYS A 1120 -23.79 -2.73 -15.72
N LYS A 1121 -23.43 -1.75 -14.89
CA LYS A 1121 -23.17 -0.38 -15.35
C LYS A 1121 -21.90 -0.28 -16.22
N LEU A 1122 -20.87 -1.06 -15.90
CA LEU A 1122 -19.58 -1.04 -16.60
C LEU A 1122 -19.59 -1.80 -17.93
N CYS A 1123 -20.16 -3.01 -17.94
CA CYS A 1123 -20.14 -3.92 -19.09
C CYS A 1123 -21.44 -3.89 -19.90
N GLY A 1124 -22.49 -3.24 -19.38
CA GLY A 1124 -23.82 -3.24 -19.96
C GLY A 1124 -24.70 -4.39 -19.46
N GLU A 1125 -25.98 -4.31 -19.83
CA GLU A 1125 -27.01 -5.28 -19.47
C GLU A 1125 -27.73 -5.74 -20.74
N VAL A 1126 -27.91 -7.05 -20.89
CA VAL A 1126 -28.73 -7.63 -21.97
C VAL A 1126 -30.18 -7.66 -21.49
N PRO A 1127 -31.06 -6.83 -22.07
CA PRO A 1127 -32.45 -6.75 -21.64
C PRO A 1127 -33.21 -8.02 -22.02
N PHE A 1128 -34.09 -8.50 -21.14
CA PHE A 1128 -35.09 -9.51 -21.50
C PHE A 1128 -36.45 -8.81 -21.58
N GLN A 1129 -36.86 -8.42 -22.78
CA GLN A 1129 -38.06 -7.63 -23.01
C GLN A 1129 -39.29 -8.31 -22.40
N GLY A 1130 -40.05 -7.56 -21.59
CA GLY A 1130 -41.24 -8.06 -20.91
C GLY A 1130 -40.96 -8.92 -19.66
N PHE A 1131 -39.72 -9.36 -19.41
CA PHE A 1131 -39.41 -10.21 -18.26
C PHE A 1131 -39.67 -9.53 -16.93
N GLU A 1132 -39.29 -8.25 -16.79
CA GLU A 1132 -39.51 -7.54 -15.54
C GLU A 1132 -41.00 -7.29 -15.29
N SER A 1133 -41.76 -6.92 -16.33
CA SER A 1133 -43.21 -6.79 -16.23
C SER A 1133 -43.88 -8.12 -15.92
N TRP A 1134 -43.45 -9.20 -16.56
CA TRP A 1134 -43.97 -10.54 -16.33
C TRP A 1134 -43.60 -11.05 -14.93
N ARG A 1135 -42.34 -10.91 -14.52
CA ARG A 1135 -41.88 -11.28 -13.19
C ARG A 1135 -42.63 -10.50 -12.13
N ASN A 1136 -42.78 -9.19 -12.32
CA ASN A 1136 -43.46 -8.36 -11.35
C ASN A 1136 -44.94 -8.73 -11.25
N HIS A 1137 -45.58 -9.04 -12.38
CA HIS A 1137 -46.95 -9.55 -12.41
C HIS A 1137 -47.06 -10.94 -11.76
N PHE A 1138 -46.18 -11.87 -12.12
CA PHE A 1138 -46.10 -13.22 -11.57
C PHE A 1138 -45.93 -13.19 -10.05
N GLU A 1139 -44.98 -12.40 -9.56
CA GLU A 1139 -44.77 -12.18 -8.13
C GLU A 1139 -45.99 -11.51 -7.50
N SER A 1140 -46.59 -10.49 -8.10
CA SER A 1140 -47.79 -9.85 -7.54
C SER A 1140 -48.98 -10.82 -7.40
N GLU A 1141 -49.19 -11.69 -8.38
CA GLU A 1141 -50.28 -12.68 -8.37
C GLU A 1141 -50.02 -13.83 -7.38
N HIS A 1142 -48.75 -14.20 -7.16
CA HIS A 1142 -48.37 -15.32 -6.29
C HIS A 1142 -48.02 -14.88 -4.86
N VAL A 1143 -47.66 -13.61 -4.64
CA VAL A 1143 -47.43 -13.01 -3.31
C VAL A 1143 -48.75 -12.59 -2.66
N GLN A 1144 -49.78 -12.20 -3.42
CA GLN A 1144 -51.13 -11.93 -2.84
C GLN A 1144 -51.85 -13.18 -2.30
N ARG A 1145 -51.32 -14.38 -2.54
CA ARG A 1145 -51.83 -15.65 -1.96
C ARG A 1145 -51.01 -16.15 -0.76
N LEU A 1146 -49.97 -15.41 -0.36
CA LEU A 1146 -49.16 -15.61 0.85
C LEU A 1146 -49.48 -14.52 1.87
#